data_AF-A0A3C0VGY8-F1
#
_entry.id   AF-A0A3C0VGY8-F1
#
_cell.length_a   1.000
_cell.length_b   1.000
_cell.length_c   1.000
_cell.angle_alpha   90.00
_cell.angle_beta   90.00
_cell.angle_gamma   90.00
#
_symmetry.space_group_name_H-M   'P 1'
#
loop_
_entity.id
_entity.type
_entity.pdbx_description
1 polymer ?
#
loop_
_entity_poly.entity_id
_entity_poly.type
_entity_poly.pdbx_seq_one_letter_code
_entity_poly.pdbx_strand_id
1 'polypeptide(L)'
;MAYDDDPPWDLLADGFGAALARACFGADAALPENWEARTPTPAEAGGEHCPPVPRPPPAVVINEIMYHPNGDGVDERLYEFVELHNRTDAAVALAGWRLAGDAAFAFALEQVLAPRDYLVVAARPALLLAAYPGLSAAKVAGPFDGTLDNGGGKVALIDAGGAGVDSASYDDDFPWPIAADGYGTTPGRGASLERACADAHASLVANWLASPPDGATPGAANTRVTCDLPLCVLSLETSPAAPGAPIEVVAHLSRPVAAADLRLAYFAKRRHSDLFNPEAVDFTAEDDHYVAALPAFEADTWVRWRIELLAEDDWTSLAPRAGEPREQPWLALFVPPPAASAMAAYHLFLAPEDWAAIYKNALDGRAIGDTILDSWDATVPALFASGDRAFDVRVRFQGSQWQRVGGCDATATFGCEKPADFLPARLLSFRIGFPKYDQFRGRKALILNKQHDWGTTADFRFHGLQARTGFRLFQAAGVAAPDTRFARLRVNGCDFHIALEIERPDEEFLAARFQSEGDLFKANGCPRDVLWGGCGGPFDWADGRPLGPRGLWTADEVYAWNYERKTRPYDSHAALRALIEELDAAAHDPAQLRQALQRNFAVRDTLACFAAGNWSCVWDDAWQNYYLHRSGDDGLWRVFPWDMDQCLGGPSCCANVSATASVWRGRSDCADNWELDPGVFAWNRFKDYFLRAFPDEYLFHLCALNETACAPQALEARARADAAELRAELAHTLLPLTPEKLEASETALVDFVRARHAYVETIFIPRVDPGPPVLAIAGEEVVLDAAASDPPPGPDVLYVWSNGMTGAAPAVTFQEPGTYELALTITRTLRLGEETAQVARSAATWVRVVPAPVCYFPSAGSTVVFEAESNHALHPGTGDFAAYRWEPAVDQAASGGAAVRAEGPARIEREPYAVSAPELDYRVEIEWPPGPRTLWLRVRTGAAARRCYIGADGEAPPLDAPVTLPATGDEFAWHATTVVFKAPGRALLSAWLADPDLAIDKLVLTADPGFTPAGAGPPEQPARCGLNVFVRGDANRDGRLDIADAIAILSYLFSQSPTVACGDHADANDDGSLNIGDPIYVLQHLFARGPAPPRPYPAPGLDATPSDAFTCGD
;
A
#
# COMPACT_ATOMS: atom_id res chain seq x y z
N MET A 1 -14.34 46.61 11.95
CA MET A 1 -15.72 46.10 11.90
C MET A 1 -15.61 44.68 11.40
N ALA A 2 -15.81 43.73 12.30
CA ALA A 2 -15.88 42.31 11.95
C ALA A 2 -17.37 42.03 11.79
N TYR A 3 -17.82 41.85 10.56
CA TYR A 3 -19.12 41.25 10.27
C TYR A 3 -18.95 39.74 10.36
N ASP A 4 -19.94 39.06 10.91
CA ASP A 4 -20.02 37.61 10.97
C ASP A 4 -21.35 37.15 10.36
N ASP A 5 -21.35 35.99 9.72
CA ASP A 5 -22.56 35.33 9.22
C ASP A 5 -23.35 34.66 10.36
N ASP A 6 -22.81 34.71 11.59
CA ASP A 6 -23.37 34.10 12.79
C ASP A 6 -24.04 35.11 13.75
N PRO A 7 -24.92 34.66 14.66
CA PRO A 7 -25.53 35.52 15.66
C PRO A 7 -24.49 36.29 16.50
N PRO A 8 -24.75 37.56 16.90
CA PRO A 8 -26.06 38.20 16.91
C PRO A 8 -26.42 39.00 15.64
N TRP A 9 -25.68 38.85 14.53
CA TRP A 9 -26.00 39.49 13.25
C TRP A 9 -27.31 38.96 12.65
N ASP A 10 -28.00 39.80 11.86
CA ASP A 10 -29.29 39.43 11.25
C ASP A 10 -29.09 38.47 10.07
N LEU A 11 -29.41 37.20 10.32
CA LEU A 11 -29.18 36.07 9.42
C LEU A 11 -29.94 36.17 8.11
N LEU A 12 -31.02 36.95 8.02
CA LEU A 12 -31.74 37.10 6.75
C LEU A 12 -30.87 37.72 5.64
N ALA A 13 -29.78 38.41 6.02
CA ALA A 13 -28.78 38.93 5.10
C ALA A 13 -27.78 37.86 4.59
N ASP A 14 -27.71 36.70 5.24
CA ASP A 14 -26.86 35.57 4.86
C ASP A 14 -27.66 34.58 3.98
N GLY A 15 -27.52 34.69 2.66
CA GLY A 15 -28.07 33.71 1.71
C GLY A 15 -29.60 33.70 1.53
N PHE A 16 -30.38 34.39 2.36
CA PHE A 16 -31.85 34.43 2.28
C PHE A 16 -32.45 35.60 1.48
N GLY A 17 -31.61 36.41 0.82
CA GLY A 17 -32.03 37.42 -0.16
C GLY A 17 -32.23 38.84 0.39
N ALA A 18 -31.96 39.08 1.67
CA ALA A 18 -31.80 40.43 2.22
C ALA A 18 -30.32 40.87 2.15
N ALA A 19 -30.07 42.16 2.34
CA ALA A 19 -28.74 42.74 2.52
C ALA A 19 -28.65 43.38 3.90
N LEU A 20 -27.49 43.29 4.54
CA LEU A 20 -27.27 43.95 5.82
C LEU A 20 -27.13 45.47 5.63
N ALA A 21 -27.96 46.22 6.33
CA ALA A 21 -28.00 47.68 6.31
C ALA A 21 -27.75 48.25 7.71
N ARG A 22 -27.10 49.41 7.77
CA ARG A 22 -26.84 50.09 9.04
C ARG A 22 -28.12 50.77 9.54
N ALA A 23 -28.59 50.36 10.72
CA ALA A 23 -29.82 50.88 11.32
C ALA A 23 -29.61 52.31 11.90
N CYS A 24 -28.42 52.61 12.42
CA CYS A 24 -28.08 53.94 12.96
C CYS A 24 -26.61 54.32 12.66
N PHE A 25 -26.40 55.45 11.98
CA PHE A 25 -25.06 55.93 11.61
C PHE A 25 -24.25 56.54 12.77
N GLY A 26 -24.91 56.88 13.88
CA GLY A 26 -24.29 57.45 15.08
C GLY A 26 -23.97 56.44 16.20
N ALA A 27 -24.46 55.19 16.10
CA ALA A 27 -24.19 54.12 17.06
C ALA A 27 -22.95 53.33 16.67
N ASP A 28 -22.38 52.59 17.64
CA ASP A 28 -21.19 51.78 17.42
C ASP A 28 -21.46 50.75 16.35
N ALA A 29 -20.76 50.90 15.24
CA ALA A 29 -20.95 50.07 14.07
C ALA A 29 -20.33 48.67 14.24
N ALA A 30 -19.60 48.42 15.34
CA ALA A 30 -19.13 47.10 15.73
C ALA A 30 -20.20 46.23 16.39
N LEU A 31 -21.30 46.83 16.87
CA LEU A 31 -22.35 46.11 17.59
C LEU A 31 -23.43 45.58 16.62
N PRO A 32 -23.69 44.26 16.56
CA PRO A 32 -24.61 43.64 15.60
C PRO A 32 -26.06 44.17 15.69
N GLU A 33 -26.52 44.58 16.86
CA GLU A 33 -27.84 45.19 17.06
C GLU A 33 -28.03 46.54 16.33
N ASN A 34 -26.94 47.15 15.84
CA ASN A 34 -26.99 48.37 15.03
C ASN A 34 -27.07 48.10 13.52
N TRP A 35 -27.20 46.82 13.14
CA TRP A 35 -27.34 46.34 11.78
C TRP A 35 -28.63 45.53 11.64
N GLU A 36 -29.21 45.55 10.44
CA GLU A 36 -30.47 44.86 10.16
C GLU A 36 -30.50 44.35 8.73
N ALA A 37 -31.14 43.21 8.50
CA ALA A 37 -31.36 42.69 7.17
C ALA A 37 -32.54 43.43 6.52
N ARG A 38 -32.29 43.97 5.32
CA ARG A 38 -33.32 44.66 4.51
C ARG A 38 -33.34 44.13 3.10
N THR A 39 -34.52 44.13 2.48
CA THR A 39 -34.62 43.87 1.04
C THR A 39 -33.77 44.90 0.29
N PRO A 40 -32.90 44.50 -0.65
CA PRO A 40 -31.99 45.44 -1.31
C PRO A 40 -32.76 46.49 -2.12
N THR A 41 -32.73 47.76 -1.68
CA THR A 41 -33.19 48.91 -2.47
C THR A 41 -31.97 49.73 -2.94
N PRO A 42 -31.67 49.77 -4.24
CA PRO A 42 -30.60 50.63 -4.74
C PRO A 42 -30.94 52.11 -4.50
N ALA A 43 -30.07 52.82 -3.76
CA ALA A 43 -30.05 54.28 -3.58
C ALA A 43 -30.96 54.94 -2.51
N GLU A 44 -31.48 54.19 -1.52
CA GLU A 44 -32.05 54.82 -0.32
C GLU A 44 -30.97 55.08 0.75
N ALA A 45 -30.93 56.30 1.29
CA ALA A 45 -30.08 56.61 2.45
C ALA A 45 -30.66 55.92 3.70
N GLY A 46 -29.84 55.19 4.44
CA GLY A 46 -30.23 54.63 5.74
C GLY A 46 -30.64 55.74 6.72
N GLY A 47 -31.55 55.41 7.65
CA GLY A 47 -32.27 56.39 8.47
C GLY A 47 -31.37 57.29 9.34
N GLU A 48 -31.72 58.59 9.42
CA GLU A 48 -31.04 59.60 10.26
C GLU A 48 -31.50 59.60 11.74
N HIS A 49 -32.33 58.64 12.17
CA HIS A 49 -32.92 58.63 13.51
C HIS A 49 -32.32 57.54 14.40
N CYS A 50 -31.61 57.94 15.46
CA CYS A 50 -31.16 57.08 16.55
C CYS A 50 -32.03 57.40 17.77
N PRO A 51 -33.04 56.58 18.07
CA PRO A 51 -32.87 55.28 18.73
C PRO A 51 -33.34 54.11 17.84
N PRO A 52 -32.97 52.84 18.13
CA PRO A 52 -33.65 51.72 17.49
C PRO A 52 -35.11 51.80 17.95
N VAL A 53 -36.03 52.18 17.08
CA VAL A 53 -37.42 51.78 17.31
C VAL A 53 -37.37 50.27 17.13
N PRO A 54 -37.60 49.45 18.18
CA PRO A 54 -37.65 48.02 17.99
C PRO A 54 -38.70 47.78 16.91
N ARG A 55 -38.33 47.12 15.81
CA ARG A 55 -39.31 46.71 14.81
C ARG A 55 -40.38 45.94 15.57
N PRO A 56 -41.67 46.29 15.42
CA PRO A 56 -42.71 45.48 16.02
C PRO A 56 -42.48 44.04 15.54
N PRO A 57 -42.42 43.09 16.46
CA PRO A 57 -42.04 41.73 16.14
C PRO A 57 -43.05 41.19 15.09
N PRO A 58 -42.61 40.39 14.10
CA PRO A 58 -43.41 40.03 12.92
C PRO A 58 -44.74 39.37 13.31
N ALA A 59 -45.78 39.36 12.47
CA ALA A 59 -47.05 38.75 12.88
C ALA A 59 -46.93 37.24 13.19
N VAL A 60 -46.02 36.55 12.50
CA VAL A 60 -45.71 35.13 12.66
C VAL A 60 -44.22 34.99 12.95
N VAL A 61 -43.87 34.08 13.87
CA VAL A 61 -42.49 33.76 14.25
C VAL A 61 -42.20 32.29 14.27
N ILE A 62 -40.92 31.96 14.18
CA ILE A 62 -40.39 30.65 14.57
C ILE A 62 -40.42 30.59 16.11
N ASN A 63 -41.08 29.57 16.64
CA ASN A 63 -41.45 29.46 18.05
C ASN A 63 -40.79 28.28 18.78
N GLU A 64 -40.61 27.16 18.09
CA GLU A 64 -40.01 25.94 18.62
C GLU A 64 -39.27 25.20 17.50
N ILE A 65 -38.11 24.62 17.80
CA ILE A 65 -37.30 23.84 16.87
C ILE A 65 -36.92 22.53 17.56
N MET A 66 -37.34 21.41 16.98
CA MET A 66 -36.88 20.08 17.35
C MET A 66 -35.92 19.59 16.28
N TYR A 67 -34.64 19.96 16.44
CA TYR A 67 -33.60 19.62 15.48
C TYR A 67 -32.99 18.24 15.74
N HIS A 68 -32.96 17.79 17.00
CA HIS A 68 -32.40 16.49 17.35
C HIS A 68 -33.29 15.74 18.36
N PRO A 69 -34.30 14.97 17.90
CA PRO A 69 -35.08 14.08 18.77
C PRO A 69 -34.23 12.98 19.40
N ASN A 70 -34.72 12.38 20.48
CA ASN A 70 -34.21 11.12 21.02
C ASN A 70 -34.46 9.99 20.00
N GLY A 71 -33.37 9.54 19.37
CA GLY A 71 -33.37 8.42 18.43
C GLY A 71 -33.08 7.06 19.04
N ASP A 72 -33.18 6.88 20.36
CA ASP A 72 -33.06 5.56 20.98
C ASP A 72 -34.13 4.62 20.40
N GLY A 73 -33.75 3.63 19.60
CA GLY A 73 -34.69 2.70 19.00
C GLY A 73 -35.46 3.23 17.76
N VAL A 74 -35.24 4.47 17.29
CA VAL A 74 -35.92 5.04 16.10
C VAL A 74 -35.03 6.01 15.31
N ASP A 75 -35.31 6.22 14.01
CA ASP A 75 -34.60 7.25 13.22
C ASP A 75 -35.09 8.64 13.65
N GLU A 76 -34.27 9.32 14.44
CA GLU A 76 -34.53 10.65 15.02
C GLU A 76 -34.94 11.69 13.97
N ARG A 77 -34.35 11.65 12.76
CA ARG A 77 -34.63 12.63 11.69
C ARG A 77 -36.08 12.63 11.24
N LEU A 78 -36.78 11.52 11.43
CA LEU A 78 -38.19 11.40 11.05
C LEU A 78 -39.12 12.17 12.01
N TYR A 79 -38.64 12.59 13.18
CA TYR A 79 -39.42 13.27 14.21
C TYR A 79 -39.08 14.76 14.35
N GLU A 80 -38.17 15.27 13.52
CA GLU A 80 -37.80 16.68 13.46
C GLU A 80 -38.99 17.58 13.07
N PHE A 81 -39.04 18.78 13.63
CA PHE A 81 -40.03 19.79 13.26
C PHE A 81 -39.58 21.23 13.55
N VAL A 82 -40.19 22.16 12.82
CA VAL A 82 -40.14 23.60 13.10
C VAL A 82 -41.56 24.12 13.34
N GLU A 83 -41.79 24.81 14.46
CA GLU A 83 -43.08 25.39 14.80
C GLU A 83 -43.13 26.89 14.54
N LEU A 84 -44.24 27.35 13.98
CA LEU A 84 -44.59 28.74 13.81
C LEU A 84 -45.70 29.17 14.78
N HIS A 85 -45.60 30.39 15.32
CA HIS A 85 -46.63 31.00 16.17
C HIS A 85 -47.11 32.34 15.60
N ASN A 86 -48.44 32.52 15.49
CA ASN A 86 -49.05 33.81 15.17
C ASN A 86 -49.29 34.61 16.45
N ARG A 87 -48.48 35.65 16.67
CA ARG A 87 -48.57 36.50 17.87
C ARG A 87 -49.73 37.49 17.85
N THR A 88 -50.49 37.59 16.78
CA THR A 88 -51.51 38.63 16.62
C THR A 88 -52.92 38.10 16.89
N ASP A 89 -53.85 39.03 17.11
CA ASP A 89 -55.28 38.72 17.24
C ASP A 89 -55.99 38.61 15.87
N ALA A 90 -55.23 38.64 14.77
CA ALA A 90 -55.73 38.49 13.40
C ALA A 90 -55.20 37.21 12.77
N ALA A 91 -55.98 36.59 11.88
CA ALA A 91 -55.52 35.45 11.11
C ALA A 91 -54.49 35.90 10.06
N VAL A 92 -53.43 35.12 9.86
CA VAL A 92 -52.39 35.40 8.87
C VAL A 92 -52.47 34.35 7.76
N ALA A 93 -52.66 34.80 6.52
CA ALA A 93 -52.58 33.92 5.36
C ALA A 93 -51.12 33.65 5.00
N LEU A 94 -50.74 32.38 4.94
CA LEU A 94 -49.37 31.94 4.59
C LEU A 94 -49.23 31.61 3.09
N ALA A 95 -50.22 31.99 2.28
CA ALA A 95 -50.24 31.73 0.86
C ALA A 95 -48.97 32.26 0.17
N GLY A 96 -48.18 31.37 -0.43
CA GLY A 96 -46.91 31.73 -1.09
C GLY A 96 -45.72 31.96 -0.16
N TRP A 97 -45.90 31.81 1.16
CA TRP A 97 -44.78 31.82 2.10
C TRP A 97 -43.99 30.51 1.98
N ARG A 98 -42.75 30.52 2.48
CA ARG A 98 -41.91 29.33 2.58
C ARG A 98 -41.08 29.32 3.86
N LEU A 99 -40.88 28.12 4.42
CA LEU A 99 -39.78 27.81 5.30
C LEU A 99 -38.54 27.51 4.42
N ALA A 100 -37.40 28.06 4.80
CA ALA A 100 -36.12 27.92 4.11
C ALA A 100 -34.99 27.71 5.13
N GLY A 101 -33.81 27.33 4.64
CA GLY A 101 -32.68 26.89 5.47
C GLY A 101 -32.57 25.37 5.42
N ASP A 102 -32.26 24.74 6.55
CA ASP A 102 -32.03 23.30 6.63
C ASP A 102 -33.31 22.47 6.49
N ALA A 103 -34.46 23.07 6.84
CA ALA A 103 -35.79 22.56 6.53
C ALA A 103 -36.48 23.47 5.50
N ALA A 104 -36.84 22.91 4.35
CA ALA A 104 -37.49 23.64 3.26
C ALA A 104 -38.95 23.18 3.09
N PHE A 105 -39.90 24.13 3.11
CA PHE A 105 -41.31 23.81 2.92
C PHE A 105 -42.07 25.00 2.31
N ALA A 106 -42.88 24.74 1.28
CA ALA A 106 -43.76 25.74 0.67
C ALA A 106 -45.19 25.60 1.21
N PHE A 107 -45.75 26.68 1.78
CA PHE A 107 -47.10 26.65 2.32
C PHE A 107 -48.17 26.70 1.22
N ALA A 108 -49.25 25.93 1.40
CA ALA A 108 -50.37 25.89 0.46
C ALA A 108 -51.08 27.25 0.35
N LEU A 109 -51.73 27.51 -0.79
CA LEU A 109 -52.39 28.80 -1.06
C LEU A 109 -53.56 29.08 -0.11
N GLU A 110 -54.15 28.05 0.47
CA GLU A 110 -55.24 28.10 1.43
C GLU A 110 -54.78 28.04 2.90
N GLN A 111 -53.47 27.93 3.16
CA GLN A 111 -52.94 27.83 4.52
C GLN A 111 -53.15 29.16 5.26
N VAL A 112 -53.88 29.09 6.37
CA VAL A 112 -54.14 30.23 7.26
C VAL A 112 -53.76 29.85 8.68
N LEU A 113 -52.95 30.68 9.33
CA LEU A 113 -52.62 30.56 10.73
C LEU A 113 -53.57 31.43 11.56
N ALA A 114 -54.40 30.79 12.39
CA ALA A 114 -55.41 31.47 13.18
C ALA A 114 -54.79 32.42 14.23
N PRO A 115 -55.56 33.40 14.75
CA PRO A 115 -55.09 34.29 15.82
C PRO A 115 -54.56 33.49 17.01
N ARG A 116 -53.39 33.86 17.54
CA ARG A 116 -52.74 33.22 18.70
C ARG A 116 -52.48 31.71 18.55
N ASP A 117 -52.55 31.18 17.34
CA ASP A 117 -52.43 29.74 17.08
C ASP A 117 -51.02 29.35 16.60
N TYR A 118 -50.79 28.04 16.52
CA TYR A 118 -49.53 27.39 16.23
C TYR A 118 -49.63 26.48 15.01
N LEU A 119 -48.56 26.39 14.22
CA LEU A 119 -48.45 25.49 13.06
C LEU A 119 -47.09 24.81 13.07
N VAL A 120 -47.10 23.48 13.10
CA VAL A 120 -45.90 22.64 13.11
C VAL A 120 -45.61 22.16 11.71
N VAL A 121 -44.41 22.39 11.19
CA VAL A 121 -43.93 21.84 9.92
C VAL A 121 -43.00 20.68 10.25
N ALA A 122 -43.42 19.45 9.96
CA ALA A 122 -42.76 18.23 10.41
C ALA A 122 -42.05 17.47 9.28
N ALA A 123 -40.96 16.77 9.58
CA ALA A 123 -40.26 15.89 8.62
C ALA A 123 -41.14 14.72 8.19
N ARG A 124 -41.87 14.11 9.13
CA ARG A 124 -42.90 13.08 8.88
C ARG A 124 -44.15 13.34 9.73
N PRO A 125 -45.16 14.05 9.19
CA PRO A 125 -46.37 14.41 9.93
C PRO A 125 -47.08 13.24 10.63
N ALA A 126 -47.15 12.07 9.99
CA ALA A 126 -47.81 10.90 10.57
C ALA A 126 -47.06 10.31 11.79
N LEU A 127 -45.73 10.32 11.76
CA LEU A 127 -44.91 9.84 12.88
C LEU A 127 -44.92 10.84 14.03
N LEU A 128 -44.86 12.14 13.72
CA LEU A 128 -44.99 13.19 14.73
C LEU A 128 -46.35 13.11 15.45
N LEU A 129 -47.46 12.95 14.71
CA LEU A 129 -48.79 12.80 15.31
C LEU A 129 -48.91 11.54 16.19
N ALA A 130 -48.22 10.45 15.83
CA ALA A 130 -48.16 9.25 16.65
C ALA A 130 -47.32 9.48 17.92
N ALA A 131 -46.21 10.20 17.79
CA ALA A 131 -45.34 10.57 18.91
C ALA A 131 -46.05 11.54 19.86
N TYR A 132 -46.90 12.46 19.39
CA TYR A 132 -47.59 13.46 20.21
C TYR A 132 -49.11 13.33 20.12
N PRO A 133 -49.76 12.45 20.93
CA PRO A 133 -51.20 12.20 20.85
C PRO A 133 -52.11 13.41 21.10
N GLY A 134 -51.59 14.48 21.71
CA GLY A 134 -52.29 15.74 21.93
C GLY A 134 -52.23 16.73 20.76
N LEU A 135 -51.38 16.47 19.77
CA LEU A 135 -51.20 17.32 18.59
C LEU A 135 -52.34 17.08 17.59
N SER A 136 -53.03 18.16 17.20
CA SER A 136 -54.08 18.09 16.19
C SER A 136 -53.48 18.04 14.79
N ALA A 137 -53.95 17.12 13.94
CA ALA A 137 -53.57 17.06 12.53
C ALA A 137 -53.86 18.37 11.76
N ALA A 138 -54.80 19.19 12.23
CA ALA A 138 -55.09 20.49 11.62
C ALA A 138 -53.97 21.53 11.84
N LYS A 139 -53.07 21.29 12.80
CA LYS A 139 -51.92 22.14 13.13
C LYS A 139 -50.60 21.58 12.60
N VAL A 140 -50.62 20.54 11.75
CA VAL A 140 -49.40 19.92 11.21
C VAL A 140 -49.38 20.06 9.70
N ALA A 141 -48.28 20.60 9.20
CA ALA A 141 -47.90 20.66 7.80
C ALA A 141 -46.63 19.82 7.55
N GLY A 142 -46.28 19.60 6.29
CA GLY A 142 -45.14 18.78 5.85
C GLY A 142 -45.56 17.66 4.89
N PRO A 143 -44.65 16.74 4.55
CA PRO A 143 -43.25 16.69 5.00
C PRO A 143 -42.45 17.90 4.48
N PHE A 144 -41.51 18.43 5.26
CA PHE A 144 -40.48 19.33 4.73
C PHE A 144 -39.38 18.55 4.01
N ASP A 145 -38.67 19.21 3.09
CA ASP A 145 -37.46 18.71 2.44
C ASP A 145 -36.22 19.12 3.25
N GLY A 146 -35.16 18.29 3.23
CA GLY A 146 -33.97 18.48 4.06
C GLY A 146 -34.03 17.76 5.40
N THR A 147 -33.08 18.05 6.27
CA THR A 147 -32.96 17.58 7.66
C THR A 147 -32.36 18.72 8.48
N LEU A 148 -32.84 18.90 9.70
CA LEU A 148 -32.22 19.84 10.63
C LEU A 148 -30.86 19.25 11.06
N ASP A 149 -29.77 19.97 10.83
CA ASP A 149 -28.43 19.48 11.21
C ASP A 149 -28.32 19.41 12.73
N ASN A 150 -27.91 18.25 13.26
CA ASN A 150 -27.74 18.05 14.69
C ASN A 150 -26.61 18.92 15.27
N GLY A 151 -25.60 19.27 14.47
CA GLY A 151 -24.45 20.10 14.88
C GLY A 151 -24.69 21.61 14.76
N GLY A 152 -25.95 22.02 14.65
CA GLY A 152 -26.35 23.41 14.47
C GLY A 152 -26.70 23.78 13.03
N GLY A 153 -27.58 24.75 12.90
CA GLY A 153 -28.23 25.06 11.65
C GLY A 153 -29.00 26.38 11.65
N LYS A 154 -29.65 26.66 10.52
CA LYS A 154 -30.40 27.89 10.28
C LYS A 154 -31.77 27.57 9.67
N VAL A 155 -32.80 28.22 10.21
CA VAL A 155 -34.16 28.21 9.64
C VAL A 155 -34.68 29.63 9.48
N ALA A 156 -35.34 29.89 8.35
CA ALA A 156 -35.87 31.19 8.00
C ALA A 156 -37.29 31.09 7.44
N LEU A 157 -38.13 32.04 7.81
CA LEU A 157 -39.49 32.21 7.28
C LEU A 157 -39.51 33.35 6.29
N ILE A 158 -39.97 33.09 5.07
CA ILE A 158 -39.97 34.04 3.96
C ILE A 158 -41.40 34.20 3.44
N ASP A 159 -41.85 35.44 3.26
CA ASP A 159 -43.19 35.75 2.78
C ASP A 159 -43.34 35.57 1.25
N ALA A 160 -44.57 35.76 0.76
CA ALA A 160 -44.88 35.63 -0.67
C ALA A 160 -44.17 36.64 -1.59
N GLY A 161 -43.68 37.76 -1.04
CA GLY A 161 -42.89 38.75 -1.74
C GLY A 161 -41.40 38.42 -1.79
N GLY A 162 -40.97 37.34 -1.13
CA GLY A 162 -39.57 36.98 -0.98
C GLY A 162 -38.86 37.74 0.15
N ALA A 163 -39.59 38.47 1.01
CA ALA A 163 -39.01 39.15 2.15
C ALA A 163 -38.91 38.22 3.36
N GLY A 164 -37.79 38.28 4.08
CA GLY A 164 -37.62 37.57 5.34
C GLY A 164 -38.54 38.12 6.44
N VAL A 165 -39.22 37.20 7.13
CA VAL A 165 -40.19 37.48 8.19
C VAL A 165 -39.55 37.30 9.56
N ASP A 166 -38.93 36.14 9.79
CA ASP A 166 -38.23 35.76 11.03
C ASP A 166 -37.17 34.70 10.68
N SER A 167 -36.12 34.60 11.48
CA SER A 167 -35.06 33.60 11.29
C SER A 167 -34.41 33.22 12.62
N ALA A 168 -34.03 31.96 12.76
CA ALA A 168 -33.37 31.44 13.95
C ALA A 168 -32.16 30.58 13.55
N SER A 169 -31.03 30.82 14.21
CA SER A 169 -29.99 29.80 14.33
C SER A 169 -30.32 28.89 15.51
N TYR A 170 -29.73 27.72 15.50
CA TYR A 170 -29.63 26.83 16.64
C TYR A 170 -28.29 26.09 16.55
N ASP A 171 -27.82 25.57 17.68
CA ASP A 171 -26.55 24.85 17.78
C ASP A 171 -26.68 23.80 18.89
N ASP A 172 -25.88 22.73 18.81
CA ASP A 172 -25.75 21.75 19.89
C ASP A 172 -24.67 22.11 20.90
N ASP A 173 -23.87 23.16 20.62
CA ASP A 173 -22.78 23.60 21.48
C ASP A 173 -23.10 24.87 22.29
N PHE A 174 -22.28 25.11 23.32
CA PHE A 174 -22.38 26.30 24.15
C PHE A 174 -22.24 27.58 23.30
N PRO A 175 -23.08 28.63 23.45
CA PRO A 175 -23.95 28.95 24.59
C PRO A 175 -25.39 28.43 24.51
N TRP A 176 -25.72 27.61 23.50
CA TRP A 176 -27.07 27.10 23.31
C TRP A 176 -27.44 26.04 24.37
N PRO A 177 -28.73 25.87 24.69
CA PRO A 177 -29.18 24.82 25.60
C PRO A 177 -28.90 23.41 25.03
N ILE A 178 -27.81 22.79 25.47
CA ILE A 178 -27.42 21.42 25.06
C ILE A 178 -28.47 20.34 25.35
N ALA A 179 -29.47 20.64 26.19
CA ALA A 179 -30.59 19.74 26.43
C ALA A 179 -31.46 19.54 25.17
N ALA A 180 -31.50 20.49 24.24
CA ALA A 180 -32.24 20.32 22.99
C ALA A 180 -31.54 19.36 21.99
N ASP A 181 -30.33 18.90 22.33
CA ASP A 181 -29.54 17.97 21.53
C ASP A 181 -29.83 16.50 21.92
N GLY A 182 -30.94 15.95 21.46
CA GLY A 182 -31.23 14.50 21.61
C GLY A 182 -31.62 14.04 23.02
N TYR A 183 -31.74 14.94 24.00
CA TYR A 183 -32.06 14.56 25.38
C TYR A 183 -33.54 14.22 25.56
N GLY A 184 -33.83 13.00 26.00
CA GLY A 184 -35.19 12.54 26.28
C GLY A 184 -35.17 11.10 26.79
N THR A 185 -36.34 10.55 27.11
CA THR A 185 -36.48 9.13 27.48
C THR A 185 -37.40 8.36 26.56
N THR A 186 -38.14 9.08 25.70
CA THR A 186 -39.12 8.51 24.79
C THR A 186 -38.60 8.59 23.36
N PRO A 187 -38.47 7.46 22.66
CA PRO A 187 -38.07 7.43 21.24
C PRO A 187 -38.95 8.34 20.38
N GLY A 188 -38.34 9.17 19.54
CA GLY A 188 -39.02 10.09 18.63
C GLY A 188 -39.63 11.33 19.31
N ARG A 189 -39.33 11.55 20.59
CA ARG A 189 -39.58 12.80 21.32
C ARG A 189 -38.25 13.37 21.79
N GLY A 190 -38.27 14.30 22.73
CA GLY A 190 -37.07 14.84 23.35
C GLY A 190 -37.37 16.22 23.92
N ALA A 191 -36.32 16.87 24.40
CA ALA A 191 -36.33 18.29 24.63
C ALA A 191 -36.13 19.03 23.30
N SER A 192 -36.94 20.06 23.06
CA SER A 192 -36.83 20.96 21.91
C SER A 192 -36.23 22.29 22.32
N LEU A 193 -35.80 23.08 21.35
CA LEU A 193 -35.42 24.46 21.54
C LEU A 193 -36.68 25.35 21.44
N GLU A 194 -37.12 25.90 22.56
CA GLU A 194 -38.34 26.70 22.69
C GLU A 194 -37.99 28.19 22.87
N ARG A 195 -38.66 29.06 22.10
CA ARG A 195 -38.54 30.52 22.25
C ARG A 195 -39.28 31.00 23.51
N ALA A 196 -38.59 31.74 24.38
CA ALA A 196 -39.13 32.22 25.64
C ALA A 196 -40.07 33.43 25.48
N CYS A 197 -39.66 34.40 24.66
CA CYS A 197 -40.42 35.59 24.33
C CYS A 197 -40.62 35.69 22.83
N ALA A 198 -41.87 35.55 22.40
CA ALA A 198 -42.23 35.76 21.01
C ALA A 198 -41.83 37.20 20.58
N ASP A 199 -42.01 38.19 21.44
CA ASP A 199 -41.79 39.60 21.10
C ASP A 199 -40.31 40.03 21.09
N ALA A 200 -39.40 39.21 21.64
CA ALA A 200 -37.96 39.44 21.57
C ALA A 200 -37.36 38.79 20.32
N HIS A 201 -36.25 39.31 19.81
CA HIS A 201 -35.64 38.82 18.56
C HIS A 201 -35.15 37.35 18.69
N ALA A 202 -35.21 36.60 17.59
CA ALA A 202 -34.77 35.20 17.55
C ALA A 202 -33.23 35.04 17.54
N SER A 203 -32.47 36.10 17.22
CA SER A 203 -31.00 36.05 17.32
C SER A 203 -30.45 36.10 18.75
N LEU A 204 -31.30 36.36 19.74
CA LEU A 204 -30.90 36.41 21.14
C LEU A 204 -30.85 34.98 21.72
N VAL A 205 -29.66 34.47 22.01
CA VAL A 205 -29.46 33.14 22.64
C VAL A 205 -30.23 33.00 23.95
N ALA A 206 -30.34 34.08 24.75
CA ALA A 206 -31.13 34.11 25.98
C ALA A 206 -32.63 33.87 25.75
N ASN A 207 -33.11 34.09 24.53
CA ASN A 207 -34.50 33.87 24.13
C ASN A 207 -34.81 32.41 23.78
N TRP A 208 -33.81 31.54 23.76
CA TRP A 208 -33.99 30.12 23.49
C TRP A 208 -33.67 29.29 24.72
N LEU A 209 -34.64 28.47 25.12
CA LEU A 209 -34.60 27.59 26.27
C LEU A 209 -34.91 26.18 25.83
N ALA A 210 -34.25 25.18 26.41
CA ALA A 210 -34.68 23.81 26.20
C ALA A 210 -35.99 23.52 26.96
N SER A 211 -36.90 22.81 26.32
CA SER A 211 -38.04 22.20 27.01
C SER A 211 -37.55 21.12 28.00
N PRO A 212 -38.38 20.69 28.97
CA PRO A 212 -38.08 19.51 29.76
C PRO A 212 -37.92 18.25 28.88
N PRO A 213 -37.31 17.16 29.40
CA PRO A 213 -37.16 15.90 28.67
C PRO A 213 -38.51 15.33 28.28
N ASP A 214 -38.66 14.95 27.00
CA ASP A 214 -39.92 14.53 26.37
C ASP A 214 -41.06 15.57 26.48
N GLY A 215 -40.71 16.81 26.82
CA GLY A 215 -41.62 17.90 27.18
C GLY A 215 -41.81 18.96 26.11
N ALA A 216 -41.29 18.75 24.90
CA ALA A 216 -41.54 19.59 23.73
C ALA A 216 -43.05 19.81 23.52
N THR A 217 -43.44 20.97 22.98
CA THR A 217 -44.83 21.44 22.96
C THR A 217 -45.41 21.70 21.56
N PRO A 218 -45.22 20.79 20.58
CA PRO A 218 -45.72 21.02 19.23
C PRO A 218 -47.24 21.22 19.22
N GLY A 219 -47.68 22.30 18.57
CA GLY A 219 -49.05 22.77 18.42
C GLY A 219 -49.61 23.50 19.63
N ALA A 220 -48.81 23.81 20.65
CA ALA A 220 -49.21 24.38 21.93
C ALA A 220 -48.27 25.49 22.42
N ALA A 221 -48.56 26.08 23.58
CA ALA A 221 -47.70 27.10 24.16
C ALA A 221 -46.44 26.48 24.78
N ASN A 222 -45.28 27.08 24.50
CA ASN A 222 -43.98 26.71 25.06
C ASN A 222 -44.00 26.57 26.58
N THR A 223 -43.16 25.67 27.10
CA THR A 223 -43.13 25.34 28.52
C THR A 223 -42.72 26.52 29.41
N ARG A 224 -41.94 27.46 28.88
CA ARG A 224 -41.44 28.64 29.60
C ARG A 224 -41.60 29.91 28.76
N VAL A 225 -42.74 30.57 28.89
CA VAL A 225 -43.00 31.87 28.24
C VAL A 225 -42.67 33.02 29.19
N THR A 226 -41.63 33.79 28.88
CA THR A 226 -41.24 35.00 29.61
C THR A 226 -40.57 36.01 28.67
N CYS A 227 -40.93 37.29 28.81
CA CYS A 227 -40.26 38.40 28.12
C CYS A 227 -39.26 39.15 29.00
N ASP A 228 -39.12 38.74 30.26
CA ASP A 228 -37.91 39.02 31.04
C ASP A 228 -36.92 37.89 30.76
N LEU A 229 -36.07 38.10 29.75
CA LEU A 229 -35.17 37.06 29.27
C LEU A 229 -34.13 36.71 30.35
N PRO A 230 -33.86 35.42 30.59
CA PRO A 230 -32.90 35.02 31.60
C PRO A 230 -31.49 35.52 31.26
N LEU A 231 -30.73 35.82 32.31
CA LEU A 231 -29.29 36.02 32.16
C LEU A 231 -28.66 34.72 31.64
N CYS A 232 -27.76 34.81 30.67
CA CYS A 232 -26.98 33.67 30.20
C CYS A 232 -25.54 34.09 29.91
N VAL A 233 -24.64 33.12 29.89
CA VAL A 233 -23.27 33.32 29.42
C VAL A 233 -23.29 33.15 27.90
N LEU A 234 -22.78 34.14 27.17
CA LEU A 234 -22.73 34.17 25.70
C LEU A 234 -21.45 33.54 25.16
N SER A 235 -20.33 33.75 25.84
CA SER A 235 -19.06 33.11 25.51
C SER A 235 -18.27 32.87 26.79
N LEU A 236 -17.43 31.84 26.74
CA LEU A 236 -16.67 31.37 27.87
C LEU A 236 -15.30 30.92 27.38
N GLU A 237 -14.26 31.58 27.89
CA GLU A 237 -12.87 31.28 27.53
C GLU A 237 -12.12 30.86 28.79
N THR A 238 -11.23 29.87 28.62
CA THR A 238 -10.33 29.43 29.68
C THR A 238 -8.90 29.52 29.19
N SER A 239 -8.00 30.09 29.99
CA SER A 239 -6.57 30.03 29.69
C SER A 239 -6.08 28.57 29.65
N PRO A 240 -5.09 28.22 28.81
CA PRO A 240 -4.58 26.85 28.73
C PRO A 240 -4.17 26.29 30.09
N ALA A 241 -4.64 25.08 30.39
CA ALA A 241 -4.36 24.45 31.67
C ALA A 241 -2.92 23.91 31.71
N ALA A 242 -2.13 24.34 32.70
CA ALA A 242 -0.77 23.86 32.88
C ALA A 242 -0.46 23.63 34.38
N PRO A 243 0.34 22.59 34.71
CA PRO A 243 0.73 22.33 36.09
C PRO A 243 1.43 23.53 36.72
N GLY A 244 0.95 23.95 37.89
CA GLY A 244 1.53 25.06 38.65
C GLY A 244 1.15 26.46 38.14
N ALA A 245 0.34 26.58 37.09
CA ALA A 245 -0.20 27.85 36.61
C ALA A 245 -1.66 28.03 37.06
N PRO A 246 -2.08 29.23 37.49
CA PRO A 246 -3.48 29.54 37.69
C PRO A 246 -4.25 29.45 36.35
N ILE A 247 -5.55 29.22 36.42
CA ILE A 247 -6.42 29.12 35.24
C ILE A 247 -7.37 30.31 35.27
N GLU A 248 -7.27 31.16 34.26
CA GLU A 248 -8.18 32.28 34.07
C GLU A 248 -9.43 31.81 33.33
N VAL A 249 -10.59 32.27 33.80
CA VAL A 249 -11.89 32.05 33.20
C VAL A 249 -12.51 33.39 32.88
N VAL A 250 -12.76 33.62 31.59
CA VAL A 250 -13.35 34.85 31.05
C VAL A 250 -14.77 34.54 30.59
N ALA A 251 -15.76 35.26 31.11
CA ALA A 251 -17.16 35.09 30.79
C ALA A 251 -17.78 36.38 30.26
N HIS A 252 -18.42 36.30 29.10
CA HIS A 252 -19.26 37.37 28.57
C HIS A 252 -20.73 37.03 28.85
N LEU A 253 -21.47 37.97 29.43
CA LEU A 253 -22.87 37.77 29.81
C LEU A 253 -23.82 38.49 28.86
N SER A 254 -25.05 37.99 28.74
CA SER A 254 -26.10 38.61 27.90
C SER A 254 -26.51 40.03 28.34
N ARG A 255 -26.20 40.39 29.58
CA ARG A 255 -26.33 41.75 30.13
C ARG A 255 -25.42 41.90 31.37
N PRO A 256 -24.99 43.13 31.71
CA PRO A 256 -24.15 43.35 32.88
C PRO A 256 -24.90 43.08 34.21
N VAL A 257 -24.15 42.60 35.19
CA VAL A 257 -24.54 42.40 36.61
C VAL A 257 -23.44 42.92 37.55
N ALA A 258 -23.74 43.07 38.84
CA ALA A 258 -22.70 43.43 39.81
C ALA A 258 -21.72 42.26 39.97
N ALA A 259 -20.42 42.54 39.97
CA ALA A 259 -19.39 41.50 40.14
C ALA A 259 -19.56 40.69 41.45
N ALA A 260 -20.07 41.33 42.52
CA ALA A 260 -20.36 40.68 43.79
C ALA A 260 -21.49 39.65 43.73
N ASP A 261 -22.33 39.68 42.68
CA ASP A 261 -23.42 38.74 42.47
C ASP A 261 -22.97 37.55 41.60
N LEU A 262 -21.71 37.51 41.14
CA LEU A 262 -21.16 36.49 40.25
C LEU A 262 -19.95 35.81 40.91
N ARG A 263 -19.97 34.48 40.99
CA ARG A 263 -18.82 33.70 41.46
C ARG A 263 -18.59 32.47 40.61
N LEU A 264 -17.37 31.96 40.64
CA LEU A 264 -16.98 30.69 40.05
C LEU A 264 -16.80 29.68 41.18
N ALA A 265 -17.71 28.71 41.25
CA ALA A 265 -17.56 27.57 42.15
C ALA A 265 -16.75 26.47 41.45
N TYR A 266 -15.87 25.78 42.16
CA TYR A 266 -15.04 24.71 41.59
C TYR A 266 -14.65 23.64 42.60
N PHE A 267 -14.25 22.48 42.12
CA PHE A 267 -13.53 21.48 42.89
C PHE A 267 -12.53 20.77 41.99
N ALA A 268 -11.46 20.27 42.58
CA ALA A 268 -10.41 19.53 41.88
C ALA A 268 -10.31 18.10 42.40
N LYS A 269 -10.15 17.14 41.49
CA LYS A 269 -9.96 15.72 41.81
C LYS A 269 -8.72 15.18 41.10
N ARG A 270 -7.90 14.43 41.83
CA ARG A 270 -6.76 13.68 41.27
C ARG A 270 -7.01 12.19 41.23
N ARG A 271 -7.99 11.71 41.99
CA ARG A 271 -8.49 10.32 42.02
C ARG A 271 -10.00 10.30 41.91
N HIS A 272 -10.56 9.21 41.41
CA HIS A 272 -12.01 9.09 41.26
C HIS A 272 -12.69 9.13 42.64
N SER A 273 -12.02 8.53 43.62
CA SER A 273 -12.44 8.47 45.02
C SER A 273 -12.34 9.79 45.80
N ASP A 274 -11.72 10.84 45.25
CA ASP A 274 -11.57 12.11 45.96
C ASP A 274 -12.96 12.72 46.25
N LEU A 275 -13.13 13.22 47.48
CA LEU A 275 -14.39 13.79 47.96
C LEU A 275 -14.77 15.03 47.15
N PHE A 276 -16.08 15.21 46.95
CA PHE A 276 -16.62 16.45 46.41
C PHE A 276 -16.65 17.52 47.50
N ASN A 277 -15.80 18.53 47.38
CA ASN A 277 -15.76 19.68 48.29
C ASN A 277 -15.56 20.97 47.47
N PRO A 278 -16.65 21.68 47.11
CA PRO A 278 -16.56 22.85 46.25
C PRO A 278 -16.03 24.07 47.02
N GLU A 279 -15.12 24.79 46.39
CA GLU A 279 -14.61 26.11 46.74
C GLU A 279 -15.19 27.16 45.78
N ALA A 280 -15.01 28.45 46.07
CA ALA A 280 -15.45 29.51 45.17
C ALA A 280 -14.46 30.67 45.10
N VAL A 281 -14.38 31.30 43.93
CA VAL A 281 -13.65 32.55 43.68
C VAL A 281 -14.61 33.57 43.07
N ASP A 282 -14.48 34.83 43.48
CA ASP A 282 -15.33 35.91 42.97
C ASP A 282 -14.83 36.38 41.60
N PHE A 283 -15.74 36.81 40.73
CA PHE A 283 -15.38 37.46 39.48
C PHE A 283 -14.98 38.93 39.70
N THR A 284 -14.11 39.42 38.84
CA THR A 284 -13.83 40.84 38.65
C THR A 284 -14.47 41.31 37.35
N ALA A 285 -15.09 42.49 37.36
CA ALA A 285 -15.72 43.07 36.17
C ALA A 285 -14.72 43.93 35.39
N GLU A 286 -14.63 43.69 34.09
CA GLU A 286 -13.98 44.56 33.11
C GLU A 286 -15.04 45.30 32.27
N ASP A 287 -14.62 46.06 31.25
CA ASP A 287 -15.52 46.94 30.47
C ASP A 287 -16.65 46.17 29.76
N ASP A 288 -16.40 44.94 29.29
CA ASP A 288 -17.34 44.11 28.51
C ASP A 288 -17.39 42.61 28.92
N HIS A 289 -16.68 42.22 29.98
CA HIS A 289 -16.59 40.81 30.43
C HIS A 289 -16.25 40.67 31.92
N TYR A 290 -16.26 39.43 32.40
CA TYR A 290 -15.92 39.06 33.78
C TYR A 290 -14.76 38.08 33.81
N VAL A 291 -13.79 38.32 34.70
CA VAL A 291 -12.59 37.48 34.86
C VAL A 291 -12.54 36.88 36.26
N ALA A 292 -12.37 35.55 36.34
CA ALA A 292 -12.09 34.83 37.58
C ALA A 292 -10.82 33.98 37.41
N ALA A 293 -9.99 33.91 38.46
CA ALA A 293 -8.77 33.10 38.46
C ALA A 293 -8.90 31.92 39.42
N LEU A 294 -8.95 30.71 38.87
CA LEU A 294 -8.77 29.48 39.62
C LEU A 294 -7.30 29.35 40.08
N PRO A 295 -7.06 28.74 41.25
CA PRO A 295 -5.70 28.55 41.74
C PRO A 295 -4.89 27.61 40.84
N ALA A 296 -3.57 27.58 41.06
CA ALA A 296 -2.71 26.63 40.38
C ALA A 296 -2.95 25.19 40.88
N PHE A 297 -3.07 24.25 39.94
CA PHE A 297 -3.23 22.83 40.22
C PHE A 297 -2.01 22.02 39.76
N GLU A 298 -1.82 20.84 40.32
CA GLU A 298 -0.78 19.91 39.86
C GLU A 298 -1.23 19.15 38.61
N ALA A 299 -0.27 18.51 37.93
CA ALA A 299 -0.56 17.59 36.82
C ALA A 299 -1.52 16.47 37.23
N ASP A 300 -2.23 15.92 36.24
CA ASP A 300 -3.21 14.84 36.41
C ASP A 300 -4.39 15.24 37.33
N THR A 301 -4.75 16.53 37.32
CA THR A 301 -5.88 17.06 38.09
C THR A 301 -7.06 17.37 37.17
N TRP A 302 -8.22 16.82 37.51
CA TRP A 302 -9.51 17.20 36.93
C TRP A 302 -10.06 18.38 37.70
N VAL A 303 -10.38 19.47 37.01
CA VAL A 303 -11.02 20.64 37.63
C VAL A 303 -12.42 20.74 37.07
N ARG A 304 -13.39 20.67 37.98
CA ARG A 304 -14.80 20.85 37.68
C ARG A 304 -15.24 22.18 38.23
N TRP A 305 -15.96 22.95 37.43
CA TRP A 305 -16.32 24.31 37.80
C TRP A 305 -17.65 24.73 37.18
N ARG A 306 -18.26 25.77 37.75
CA ARG A 306 -19.48 26.40 37.25
C ARG A 306 -19.52 27.86 37.64
N ILE A 307 -20.24 28.65 36.86
CA ILE A 307 -20.53 30.05 37.17
C ILE A 307 -21.86 30.09 37.91
N GLU A 308 -21.89 30.77 39.06
CA GLU A 308 -23.09 30.94 39.87
C GLU A 308 -23.47 32.42 39.97
N LEU A 309 -24.78 32.66 39.97
CA LEU A 309 -25.39 33.97 40.18
C LEU A 309 -26.12 33.98 41.53
N LEU A 310 -25.92 35.05 42.31
CA LEU A 310 -26.66 35.30 43.54
C LEU A 310 -28.09 35.77 43.20
N ALA A 311 -29.09 35.00 43.61
CA ALA A 311 -30.50 35.32 43.45
C ALA A 311 -31.25 35.08 44.76
N GLU A 312 -31.96 36.09 45.28
CA GLU A 312 -32.81 35.98 46.49
C GLU A 312 -32.10 35.33 47.70
N ASP A 313 -30.83 35.70 47.94
CA ASP A 313 -29.94 35.19 48.99
C ASP A 313 -29.41 33.75 48.80
N ASP A 314 -29.64 33.11 47.64
CA ASP A 314 -29.08 31.80 47.29
C ASP A 314 -28.27 31.83 45.98
N TRP A 315 -27.29 30.93 45.86
CA TRP A 315 -26.44 30.83 44.69
C TRP A 315 -26.99 29.79 43.72
N THR A 316 -27.23 30.21 42.47
CA THR A 316 -27.83 29.37 41.43
C THR A 316 -26.89 29.22 40.24
N SER A 317 -26.91 28.05 39.59
CA SER A 317 -26.03 27.77 38.45
C SER A 317 -26.44 28.59 37.23
N LEU A 318 -25.54 29.45 36.76
CA LEU A 318 -25.68 30.21 35.52
C LEU A 318 -25.09 29.45 34.32
N ALA A 319 -23.93 28.80 34.51
CA ALA A 319 -23.28 27.94 33.51
C ALA A 319 -22.57 26.76 34.19
N PRO A 320 -22.91 25.49 33.86
CA PRO A 320 -23.95 25.08 32.90
C PRO A 320 -25.35 25.45 33.40
N ARG A 321 -26.32 25.61 32.49
CA ARG A 321 -27.68 26.04 32.88
C ARG A 321 -28.35 24.96 33.72
N ALA A 322 -29.18 25.37 34.67
CA ALA A 322 -29.94 24.42 35.49
C ALA A 322 -30.88 23.56 34.62
N GLY A 323 -30.77 22.24 34.72
CA GLY A 323 -31.58 21.27 33.97
C GLY A 323 -30.94 20.73 32.69
N GLU A 324 -29.71 21.12 32.36
CA GLU A 324 -28.94 20.50 31.27
C GLU A 324 -28.55 19.03 31.58
N PRO A 325 -28.49 18.15 30.55
CA PRO A 325 -28.29 16.70 30.66
C PRO A 325 -26.86 16.27 31.00
N ARG A 326 -26.17 16.98 31.89
CA ARG A 326 -24.83 16.58 32.32
C ARG A 326 -24.94 15.59 33.48
N GLU A 327 -24.16 14.48 33.45
CA GLU A 327 -24.07 13.54 34.58
C GLU A 327 -23.69 14.27 35.88
N GLN A 328 -22.97 15.41 35.78
CA GLN A 328 -22.77 16.39 36.84
C GLN A 328 -22.96 17.82 36.30
N PRO A 329 -23.65 18.74 37.02
CA PRO A 329 -23.92 20.10 36.57
C PRO A 329 -22.68 21.02 36.71
N TRP A 330 -21.56 20.61 36.11
CA TRP A 330 -20.25 21.25 36.19
C TRP A 330 -19.54 21.11 34.83
N LEU A 331 -18.97 22.22 34.36
CA LEU A 331 -17.99 22.21 33.28
C LEU A 331 -16.71 21.52 33.75
N ALA A 332 -15.91 21.02 32.81
CA ALA A 332 -14.72 20.25 33.11
C ALA A 332 -13.52 20.75 32.32
N LEU A 333 -12.37 20.77 32.97
CA LEU A 333 -11.07 20.90 32.33
C LEU A 333 -10.11 19.86 32.94
N PHE A 334 -9.08 19.50 32.19
CA PHE A 334 -8.02 18.64 32.69
C PHE A 334 -6.71 19.40 32.75
N VAL A 335 -5.92 19.20 33.80
CA VAL A 335 -4.57 19.77 33.94
C VAL A 335 -3.58 18.69 33.49
N PRO A 336 -3.15 18.70 32.22
CA PRO A 336 -2.30 17.65 31.70
C PRO A 336 -0.92 17.68 32.34
N PRO A 337 -0.22 16.54 32.44
CA PRO A 337 1.21 16.55 32.70
C PRO A 337 1.95 17.31 31.59
N PRO A 338 3.18 17.80 31.85
CA PRO A 338 4.02 18.34 30.78
C PRO A 338 4.14 17.34 29.63
N ALA A 339 4.01 17.82 28.39
CA ALA A 339 4.09 16.98 27.22
C ALA A 339 5.43 16.23 27.19
N ALA A 340 5.40 14.93 27.48
CA ALA A 340 6.62 14.12 27.51
C ALA A 340 7.09 13.70 26.10
N SER A 341 6.22 13.79 25.09
CA SER A 341 6.51 13.41 23.71
C SER A 341 5.52 14.01 22.70
N ALA A 342 5.78 13.78 21.41
CA ALA A 342 4.89 14.17 20.31
C ALA A 342 3.67 13.22 20.15
N MET A 343 3.71 12.01 20.71
CA MET A 343 2.57 11.09 20.66
C MET A 343 1.47 11.57 21.62
N ALA A 344 0.25 11.69 21.08
CA ALA A 344 -0.92 12.12 21.83
C ALA A 344 -1.14 11.26 23.08
N ALA A 345 -1.48 11.91 24.19
CA ALA A 345 -1.84 11.25 25.44
C ALA A 345 -3.36 11.34 25.66
N TYR A 346 -3.94 10.19 26.00
CA TYR A 346 -5.32 10.04 26.41
C TYR A 346 -5.39 9.63 27.86
N HIS A 347 -6.16 10.38 28.63
CA HIS A 347 -6.32 10.20 30.06
C HIS A 347 -7.73 9.67 30.30
N LEU A 348 -7.83 8.40 30.66
CA LEU A 348 -9.09 7.77 31.06
C LEU A 348 -9.16 7.69 32.58
N PHE A 349 -10.27 8.12 33.14
CA PHE A 349 -10.51 8.12 34.57
C PHE A 349 -11.75 7.28 34.88
N LEU A 350 -11.56 6.16 35.57
CA LEU A 350 -12.56 5.12 35.73
C LEU A 350 -12.57 4.61 37.17
N ALA A 351 -13.74 4.57 37.79
CA ALA A 351 -13.90 4.06 39.14
C ALA A 351 -13.49 2.57 39.21
N PRO A 352 -12.80 2.12 40.27
CA PRO A 352 -12.48 0.71 40.46
C PRO A 352 -13.67 -0.25 40.34
N GLU A 353 -14.84 0.14 40.87
CA GLU A 353 -16.10 -0.60 40.81
C GLU A 353 -16.68 -0.68 39.39
N ASP A 354 -16.61 0.41 38.63
CA ASP A 354 -17.08 0.50 37.25
C ASP A 354 -16.18 -0.31 36.31
N TRP A 355 -14.86 -0.24 36.53
CA TRP A 355 -13.91 -1.13 35.86
C TRP A 355 -14.24 -2.60 36.15
N ALA A 356 -14.49 -2.97 37.40
CA ALA A 356 -14.91 -4.32 37.75
C ALA A 356 -16.25 -4.72 37.08
N ALA A 357 -17.18 -3.78 36.91
CA ALA A 357 -18.47 -4.01 36.25
C ALA A 357 -18.30 -4.31 34.75
N ILE A 358 -17.54 -3.49 34.01
CA ILE A 358 -17.31 -3.75 32.57
C ILE A 358 -16.53 -5.04 32.30
N TYR A 359 -15.72 -5.50 33.25
CA TYR A 359 -15.09 -6.83 33.17
C TYR A 359 -16.14 -7.94 33.25
N LYS A 360 -17.03 -7.88 34.25
CA LYS A 360 -18.11 -8.87 34.43
C LYS A 360 -19.06 -8.90 33.23
N ASN A 361 -19.40 -7.73 32.69
CA ASN A 361 -20.25 -7.56 31.52
C ASN A 361 -19.77 -8.34 30.29
N ALA A 362 -18.45 -8.54 30.17
CA ALA A 362 -17.83 -9.21 29.01
C ALA A 362 -17.58 -10.72 29.20
N LEU A 363 -17.69 -11.26 30.43
CA LEU A 363 -17.29 -12.65 30.74
C LEU A 363 -18.09 -13.70 30.00
N ASP A 364 -19.41 -13.50 29.94
CA ASP A 364 -20.37 -14.48 29.39
C ASP A 364 -20.60 -14.31 27.88
N GLY A 365 -19.86 -13.41 27.23
CA GLY A 365 -19.98 -13.16 25.79
C GLY A 365 -21.31 -12.51 25.40
N ARG A 366 -21.71 -12.72 24.13
CA ARG A 366 -22.93 -12.12 23.54
C ARG A 366 -24.21 -12.90 23.84
N ALA A 367 -24.09 -14.20 24.04
CA ALA A 367 -25.23 -15.09 24.22
C ALA A 367 -24.80 -16.39 24.91
N ILE A 368 -25.71 -16.96 25.70
CA ILE A 368 -25.61 -18.31 26.26
C ILE A 368 -26.81 -19.13 25.78
N GLY A 369 -26.55 -20.18 25.00
CA GLY A 369 -27.63 -20.91 24.32
C GLY A 369 -28.41 -19.96 23.40
N ASP A 370 -29.75 -19.95 23.51
CA ASP A 370 -30.62 -19.05 22.73
C ASP A 370 -30.84 -17.67 23.35
N THR A 371 -30.26 -17.40 24.53
CA THR A 371 -30.45 -16.15 25.28
C THR A 371 -29.39 -15.12 24.91
N ILE A 372 -29.81 -13.96 24.41
CA ILE A 372 -28.96 -12.77 24.22
C ILE A 372 -28.68 -12.11 25.58
N LEU A 373 -27.45 -11.62 25.76
CA LEU A 373 -27.03 -10.94 26.98
C LEU A 373 -26.85 -9.44 26.77
N ASP A 374 -27.78 -8.64 27.32
CA ASP A 374 -27.72 -7.16 27.28
C ASP A 374 -26.44 -6.61 27.94
N SER A 375 -25.85 -7.38 28.87
CA SER A 375 -24.60 -7.01 29.53
C SER A 375 -23.44 -6.84 28.55
N TRP A 376 -23.45 -7.50 27.39
CA TRP A 376 -22.35 -7.46 26.42
C TRP A 376 -22.03 -6.05 25.89
N ASP A 377 -23.06 -5.23 25.69
CA ASP A 377 -22.92 -3.84 25.21
C ASP A 377 -23.08 -2.80 26.32
N ALA A 378 -23.34 -3.24 27.57
CA ALA A 378 -23.47 -2.35 28.71
C ALA A 378 -22.17 -1.56 28.99
N THR A 379 -22.34 -0.27 29.28
CA THR A 379 -21.27 0.70 29.54
C THR A 379 -21.36 1.25 30.96
N VAL A 380 -20.28 1.86 31.44
CA VAL A 380 -20.19 2.55 32.75
C VAL A 380 -19.74 4.00 32.55
N PRO A 381 -20.05 4.91 33.49
CA PRO A 381 -19.56 6.29 33.42
C PRO A 381 -18.04 6.36 33.65
N ALA A 382 -17.38 7.32 33.00
CA ALA A 382 -15.96 7.62 33.14
C ALA A 382 -15.66 9.04 32.66
N LEU A 383 -14.42 9.50 32.86
CA LEU A 383 -13.93 10.75 32.30
C LEU A 383 -12.82 10.50 31.29
N PHE A 384 -12.83 11.22 30.18
CA PHE A 384 -11.80 11.16 29.16
C PHE A 384 -11.22 12.55 28.90
N ALA A 385 -9.90 12.67 28.83
CA ALA A 385 -9.23 13.93 28.48
C ALA A 385 -8.10 13.73 27.48
N SER A 386 -7.86 14.77 26.68
CA SER A 386 -6.69 14.91 25.82
C SER A 386 -6.31 16.39 25.72
N GLY A 387 -5.06 16.71 26.05
CA GLY A 387 -4.69 18.11 26.31
C GLY A 387 -5.38 18.62 27.57
N ASP A 388 -5.96 19.81 27.52
CA ASP A 388 -6.76 20.42 28.58
C ASP A 388 -8.27 20.18 28.45
N ARG A 389 -8.72 19.61 27.32
CA ARG A 389 -10.13 19.23 27.09
C ARG A 389 -10.50 17.96 27.83
N ALA A 390 -11.70 17.97 28.38
CA ALA A 390 -12.22 17.01 29.34
C ALA A 390 -13.68 16.67 29.00
N PHE A 391 -14.02 15.38 29.00
CA PHE A 391 -15.30 14.86 28.53
C PHE A 391 -15.89 13.87 29.55
N ASP A 392 -17.20 14.00 29.79
CA ASP A 392 -18.01 12.96 30.44
C ASP A 392 -18.32 11.88 29.42
N VAL A 393 -17.94 10.62 29.69
CA VAL A 393 -18.00 9.54 28.70
C VAL A 393 -18.59 8.26 29.26
N ARG A 394 -19.09 7.41 28.36
CA ARG A 394 -19.51 6.04 28.66
C ARG A 394 -18.49 5.05 28.11
N VAL A 395 -18.00 4.14 28.93
CA VAL A 395 -16.92 3.23 28.53
C VAL A 395 -17.28 1.77 28.69
N ARG A 396 -16.65 0.94 27.85
CA ARG A 396 -16.65 -0.52 27.96
C ARG A 396 -15.37 -1.07 27.32
N PHE A 397 -15.09 -2.35 27.55
CA PHE A 397 -14.03 -3.01 26.79
C PHE A 397 -14.41 -3.21 25.33
N GLN A 398 -13.40 -3.19 24.47
CA GLN A 398 -13.50 -3.24 23.02
C GLN A 398 -12.99 -4.56 22.44
N GLY A 399 -13.54 -4.95 21.29
CA GLY A 399 -13.14 -6.13 20.53
C GLY A 399 -14.06 -7.33 20.74
N SER A 400 -13.60 -8.50 20.32
CA SER A 400 -14.32 -9.77 20.46
C SER A 400 -14.48 -10.20 21.93
N GLN A 401 -15.30 -11.22 22.16
CA GLN A 401 -15.44 -11.91 23.46
C GLN A 401 -14.12 -12.42 24.03
N TRP A 402 -13.11 -12.69 23.18
CA TRP A 402 -11.76 -12.92 23.68
C TRP A 402 -11.13 -11.60 24.10
N GLN A 403 -11.22 -10.56 23.24
CA GLN A 403 -10.39 -9.34 23.32
C GLN A 403 -10.69 -8.53 24.58
N ARG A 404 -11.90 -8.69 25.10
CA ARG A 404 -12.39 -8.00 26.30
C ARG A 404 -12.02 -8.66 27.63
N VAL A 405 -11.54 -9.91 27.62
CA VAL A 405 -11.20 -10.63 28.86
C VAL A 405 -9.74 -11.09 28.90
N GLY A 406 -9.13 -11.33 27.75
CA GLY A 406 -7.74 -11.77 27.70
C GLY A 406 -6.78 -10.59 27.47
N GLY A 407 -5.73 -10.48 28.28
CA GLY A 407 -4.72 -9.43 28.13
C GLY A 407 -3.59 -9.61 29.14
N CYS A 408 -2.51 -8.83 29.01
CA CYS A 408 -1.39 -8.90 29.95
C CYS A 408 -1.85 -8.45 31.33
N ASP A 409 -1.54 -9.23 32.36
CA ASP A 409 -1.79 -8.86 33.74
C ASP A 409 -0.75 -7.81 34.19
N ALA A 410 -1.21 -6.60 34.45
CA ALA A 410 -0.39 -5.49 34.94
C ALA A 410 -0.70 -5.15 36.41
N THR A 411 -1.41 -6.02 37.15
CA THR A 411 -1.85 -5.74 38.53
C THR A 411 -0.71 -5.34 39.46
N ALA A 412 0.44 -6.03 39.34
CA ALA A 412 1.61 -5.79 40.18
C ALA A 412 2.41 -4.53 39.80
N THR A 413 2.30 -4.06 38.55
CA THR A 413 3.09 -2.93 38.02
C THR A 413 2.27 -1.65 37.89
N PHE A 414 0.94 -1.74 37.78
CA PHE A 414 0.04 -0.60 37.68
C PHE A 414 -0.15 0.07 39.06
N GLY A 415 0.45 1.25 39.22
CA GLY A 415 0.56 1.96 40.50
C GLY A 415 -0.66 2.79 40.92
N CYS A 416 -1.69 2.92 40.07
CA CYS A 416 -2.85 3.78 40.32
C CYS A 416 -4.09 2.98 40.76
N GLU A 417 -5.20 3.70 41.01
CA GLU A 417 -6.49 3.11 41.38
C GLU A 417 -6.95 2.09 40.34
N LYS A 418 -7.31 0.90 40.80
CA LYS A 418 -7.64 -0.28 39.98
C LYS A 418 -8.68 -1.16 40.71
N PRO A 419 -9.33 -2.12 40.03
CA PRO A 419 -10.22 -3.08 40.66
C PRO A 419 -9.60 -3.79 41.87
N ALA A 420 -10.44 -4.27 42.80
CA ALA A 420 -10.01 -5.03 43.98
C ALA A 420 -9.28 -6.34 43.64
N ASP A 421 -8.47 -6.85 44.57
CA ASP A 421 -7.51 -7.95 44.40
C ASP A 421 -8.02 -9.24 43.72
N PHE A 422 -9.34 -9.50 43.73
CA PHE A 422 -9.92 -10.68 43.08
C PHE A 422 -10.03 -10.54 41.55
N LEU A 423 -9.83 -9.36 40.97
CA LEU A 423 -9.80 -9.12 39.52
C LEU A 423 -8.47 -8.48 39.08
N PRO A 424 -7.76 -9.05 38.10
CA PRO A 424 -6.52 -8.46 37.62
C PRO A 424 -6.75 -7.17 36.82
N ALA A 425 -5.84 -6.20 36.97
CA ALA A 425 -5.75 -5.02 36.12
C ALA A 425 -5.12 -5.41 34.77
N ARG A 426 -5.93 -5.97 33.87
CA ARG A 426 -5.48 -6.41 32.54
C ARG A 426 -5.38 -5.24 31.58
N LEU A 427 -4.29 -5.20 30.81
CA LEU A 427 -4.12 -4.29 29.68
C LEU A 427 -5.08 -4.71 28.56
N LEU A 428 -6.17 -3.96 28.38
CA LEU A 428 -7.29 -4.27 27.50
C LEU A 428 -7.64 -3.08 26.59
N SER A 429 -8.35 -3.38 25.50
CA SER A 429 -8.86 -2.38 24.57
C SER A 429 -10.09 -1.68 25.14
N PHE A 430 -10.24 -0.38 24.89
CA PHE A 430 -11.40 0.41 25.33
C PHE A 430 -12.21 0.94 24.15
N ARG A 431 -13.53 0.99 24.32
CA ARG A 431 -14.42 1.82 23.53
C ARG A 431 -14.96 2.90 24.45
N ILE A 432 -14.74 4.15 24.06
CA ILE A 432 -15.18 5.34 24.78
C ILE A 432 -16.26 6.00 23.93
N GLY A 433 -17.50 6.00 24.41
CA GLY A 433 -18.63 6.68 23.78
C GLY A 433 -18.75 8.09 24.34
N PHE A 434 -18.88 9.06 23.45
CA PHE A 434 -19.12 10.46 23.81
C PHE A 434 -20.63 10.73 23.78
N PRO A 435 -21.13 11.61 24.65
CA PRO A 435 -22.48 12.14 24.52
C PRO A 435 -22.60 12.89 23.20
N LYS A 436 -23.83 12.94 22.66
CA LYS A 436 -24.11 13.61 21.38
C LYS A 436 -23.66 15.09 21.39
N TYR A 437 -23.89 15.78 22.51
CA TYR A 437 -23.61 17.19 22.74
C TYR A 437 -22.15 17.54 23.11
N ASP A 438 -21.24 16.57 23.25
CA ASP A 438 -19.83 16.86 23.63
C ASP A 438 -18.89 15.79 23.07
N GLN A 439 -18.65 15.87 21.77
CA GLN A 439 -17.89 14.86 21.01
C GLN A 439 -16.41 15.24 20.83
N PHE A 440 -15.53 14.26 21.04
CA PHE A 440 -14.10 14.46 20.82
C PHE A 440 -13.74 14.40 19.33
N ARG A 441 -13.44 15.57 18.74
CA ARG A 441 -13.17 15.74 17.29
C ARG A 441 -14.37 15.34 16.42
N GLY A 442 -15.58 15.67 16.89
CA GLY A 442 -16.83 15.34 16.21
C GLY A 442 -17.11 13.84 16.13
N ARG A 443 -16.52 13.03 17.02
CA ARG A 443 -16.68 11.58 17.02
C ARG A 443 -17.65 11.09 18.09
N LYS A 444 -18.61 10.27 17.69
CA LYS A 444 -19.51 9.53 18.60
C LYS A 444 -18.78 8.56 19.54
N ALA A 445 -17.65 8.00 19.08
CA ALA A 445 -16.86 7.08 19.90
C ALA A 445 -15.37 7.02 19.49
N LEU A 446 -14.52 6.72 20.47
CA LEU A 446 -13.12 6.37 20.30
C LEU A 446 -12.91 4.87 20.50
N ILE A 447 -12.23 4.22 19.55
CA ILE A 447 -11.80 2.82 19.64
C ILE A 447 -10.31 2.80 19.89
N LEU A 448 -9.90 2.30 21.06
CA LEU A 448 -8.50 2.16 21.47
C LEU A 448 -8.17 0.69 21.60
N ASN A 449 -7.52 0.12 20.59
CA ASN A 449 -7.13 -1.29 20.58
C ASN A 449 -5.78 -1.48 21.28
N LYS A 450 -5.70 -2.50 22.15
CA LYS A 450 -4.44 -2.99 22.70
C LYS A 450 -3.57 -3.60 21.61
N GLN A 451 -2.27 -3.72 21.92
CA GLN A 451 -1.24 -4.02 20.92
C GLN A 451 -0.75 -5.47 20.98
N HIS A 452 -1.43 -6.33 21.70
CA HIS A 452 -0.98 -7.70 21.94
C HIS A 452 -2.17 -8.65 22.04
N ASP A 453 -1.91 -9.93 21.84
CA ASP A 453 -2.92 -10.98 21.95
C ASP A 453 -2.94 -11.63 23.35
N TRP A 454 -3.66 -12.75 23.52
CA TRP A 454 -3.61 -13.61 24.71
C TRP A 454 -2.28 -14.38 24.77
N GLY A 455 -1.44 -14.04 25.73
CA GLY A 455 -0.22 -14.81 26.00
C GLY A 455 0.41 -14.45 27.33
N THR A 456 1.04 -15.42 27.97
CA THR A 456 1.92 -15.16 29.12
C THR A 456 3.07 -14.25 28.65
N THR A 457 3.64 -13.48 29.58
CA THR A 457 4.68 -12.46 29.30
C THR A 457 5.94 -12.98 28.60
N ALA A 458 6.12 -14.30 28.47
CA ALA A 458 7.23 -14.95 27.78
C ALA A 458 7.16 -14.82 26.25
N ASP A 459 5.98 -14.92 25.63
CA ASP A 459 5.78 -14.89 24.17
C ASP A 459 4.99 -13.63 23.75
N PHE A 460 5.37 -12.47 24.29
CA PHE A 460 4.73 -11.18 23.95
C PHE A 460 4.98 -10.82 22.48
N ARG A 461 3.91 -10.51 21.74
CA ARG A 461 3.99 -10.11 20.34
C ARG A 461 3.15 -8.86 20.08
N PHE A 462 3.69 -7.95 19.27
CA PHE A 462 3.14 -6.61 19.09
C PHE A 462 2.32 -6.50 17.80
N HIS A 463 0.99 -6.63 17.90
CA HIS A 463 0.02 -6.66 16.78
C HIS A 463 -0.31 -5.29 16.17
N GLY A 464 -0.01 -4.21 16.90
CA GLY A 464 -0.34 -2.85 16.47
C GLY A 464 0.33 -2.42 15.16
N LEU A 465 1.56 -2.90 14.95
CA LEU A 465 2.33 -2.63 13.74
C LEU A 465 1.65 -3.25 12.50
N GLN A 466 1.20 -4.50 12.61
CA GLN A 466 0.48 -5.20 11.55
C GLN A 466 -0.86 -4.54 11.26
N ALA A 467 -1.64 -4.22 12.30
CA ALA A 467 -2.94 -3.57 12.12
C ALA A 467 -2.82 -2.23 11.38
N ARG A 468 -1.90 -1.35 11.80
CA ARG A 468 -1.67 -0.06 11.15
C ARG A 468 -1.17 -0.21 9.71
N THR A 469 -0.18 -1.10 9.50
CA THR A 469 0.38 -1.37 8.16
C THR A 469 -0.68 -1.96 7.24
N GLY A 470 -1.50 -2.87 7.75
CA GLY A 470 -2.63 -3.50 7.05
C GLY A 470 -3.64 -2.46 6.58
N PHE A 471 -4.22 -1.65 7.47
CA PHE A 471 -5.19 -0.63 7.05
C PHE A 471 -4.60 0.35 6.02
N ARG A 472 -3.35 0.80 6.20
CA ARG A 472 -2.66 1.67 5.24
C ARG A 472 -2.42 1.02 3.89
N LEU A 473 -2.26 -0.29 3.83
CA LEU A 473 -2.17 -1.01 2.57
C LEU A 473 -3.49 -0.94 1.79
N PHE A 474 -4.63 -1.14 2.46
CA PHE A 474 -5.94 -1.00 1.82
C PHE A 474 -6.16 0.43 1.31
N GLN A 475 -5.81 1.44 2.11
CA GLN A 475 -5.86 2.84 1.67
C GLN A 475 -5.00 3.08 0.42
N ALA A 476 -3.78 2.51 0.39
CA ALA A 476 -2.89 2.62 -0.77
C ALA A 476 -3.40 1.84 -2.00
N ALA A 477 -4.23 0.82 -1.79
CA ALA A 477 -4.95 0.11 -2.85
C ALA A 477 -6.18 0.89 -3.38
N GLY A 478 -6.46 2.08 -2.85
CA GLY A 478 -7.65 2.88 -3.19
C GLY A 478 -8.93 2.39 -2.51
N VAL A 479 -8.82 1.55 -1.47
CA VAL A 479 -9.95 1.01 -0.73
C VAL A 479 -10.19 1.88 0.50
N ALA A 480 -11.45 2.29 0.70
CA ALA A 480 -11.86 2.96 1.93
C ALA A 480 -11.58 2.04 3.13
N ALA A 481 -10.72 2.50 4.05
CA ALA A 481 -10.32 1.75 5.22
C ALA A 481 -10.04 2.70 6.40
N PRO A 482 -10.26 2.23 7.65
CA PRO A 482 -10.07 3.03 8.86
C PRO A 482 -8.71 3.74 8.94
N ASP A 483 -8.74 5.02 9.31
CA ASP A 483 -7.56 5.75 9.76
C ASP A 483 -7.08 5.22 11.11
N THR A 484 -5.76 5.24 11.29
CA THR A 484 -5.13 4.70 12.51
C THR A 484 -4.00 5.56 13.02
N ARG A 485 -3.90 5.68 14.35
CA ARG A 485 -2.82 6.40 15.03
C ARG A 485 -2.48 5.77 16.37
N PHE A 486 -1.19 5.78 16.72
CA PHE A 486 -0.77 5.40 18.06
C PHE A 486 -1.07 6.53 19.04
N ALA A 487 -1.46 6.16 20.26
CA ALA A 487 -1.68 7.09 21.35
C ALA A 487 -1.24 6.45 22.66
N ARG A 488 -0.70 7.26 23.57
CA ARG A 488 -0.43 6.84 24.94
C ARG A 488 -1.74 6.84 25.72
N LEU A 489 -2.10 5.69 26.27
CA LEU A 489 -3.24 5.57 27.17
C LEU A 489 -2.75 5.59 28.62
N ARG A 490 -3.26 6.54 29.39
CA ARG A 490 -3.11 6.62 30.84
C ARG A 490 -4.45 6.34 31.48
N VAL A 491 -4.44 5.54 32.54
CA VAL A 491 -5.66 5.23 33.31
C VAL A 491 -5.43 5.67 34.75
N ASN A 492 -6.37 6.45 35.30
CA ASN A 492 -6.34 6.94 36.68
C ASN A 492 -5.01 7.63 37.06
N GLY A 493 -4.39 8.33 36.12
CA GLY A 493 -3.12 9.06 36.31
C GLY A 493 -1.85 8.23 36.13
N CYS A 494 -1.93 6.94 35.80
CA CYS A 494 -0.75 6.11 35.50
C CYS A 494 -0.68 5.73 34.03
N ASP A 495 0.55 5.61 33.52
CA ASP A 495 0.78 4.98 32.22
C ASP A 495 0.19 3.57 32.22
N PHE A 496 -0.60 3.27 31.19
CA PHE A 496 -1.26 1.98 31.03
C PHE A 496 -0.60 1.21 29.88
N HIS A 497 -0.81 1.65 28.63
CA HIS A 497 -0.01 1.21 27.48
C HIS A 497 -0.15 2.14 26.28
N ILE A 498 0.62 1.88 25.23
CA ILE A 498 0.39 2.47 23.91
C ILE A 498 -0.80 1.73 23.28
N ALA A 499 -1.82 2.45 22.84
CA ALA A 499 -2.98 1.91 22.13
C ALA A 499 -2.94 2.35 20.66
N LEU A 500 -3.56 1.55 19.79
CA LEU A 500 -3.86 1.93 18.42
C LEU A 500 -5.28 2.47 18.41
N GLU A 501 -5.42 3.76 18.20
CA GLU A 501 -6.69 4.35 17.84
C GLU A 501 -7.05 3.92 16.42
N ILE A 502 -8.25 3.38 16.25
CA ILE A 502 -8.78 2.95 14.97
C ILE A 502 -10.07 3.74 14.72
N GLU A 503 -10.16 4.42 13.59
CA GLU A 503 -11.39 5.05 13.13
C GLU A 503 -12.51 4.02 13.05
N ARG A 504 -13.70 4.37 13.52
CA ARG A 504 -14.87 3.49 13.45
C ARG A 504 -15.54 3.68 12.09
N PRO A 505 -15.83 2.61 11.35
CA PRO A 505 -16.74 2.70 10.21
C PRO A 505 -18.19 2.93 10.69
N ASP A 506 -18.67 4.15 10.54
CA ASP A 506 -20.02 4.65 10.78
C ASP A 506 -20.33 5.83 9.84
N GLU A 507 -21.31 6.68 10.16
CA GLU A 507 -21.71 7.81 9.30
C GLU A 507 -20.55 8.78 9.02
N GLU A 508 -19.70 9.05 10.02
CA GLU A 508 -18.57 9.99 9.88
C GLU A 508 -17.51 9.44 8.92
N PHE A 509 -17.21 8.14 9.03
CA PHE A 509 -16.29 7.45 8.12
C PHE A 509 -16.74 7.54 6.66
N LEU A 510 -18.06 7.45 6.43
CA LEU A 510 -18.65 7.52 5.09
C LEU A 510 -18.69 8.97 4.59
N ALA A 511 -19.10 9.93 5.41
CA ALA A 511 -19.13 11.35 5.05
C ALA A 511 -17.74 11.87 4.63
N ALA A 512 -16.67 11.34 5.21
CA ALA A 512 -15.30 11.68 4.82
C ALA A 512 -14.87 11.11 3.45
N ARG A 513 -15.62 10.17 2.86
CA ARG A 513 -15.19 9.37 1.70
C ARG A 513 -16.22 9.28 0.57
N PHE A 514 -17.49 9.57 0.82
CA PHE A 514 -18.61 9.45 -0.11
C PHE A 514 -19.52 10.69 -0.03
N GLN A 515 -20.27 10.97 -1.10
CA GLN A 515 -21.19 12.12 -1.11
C GLN A 515 -22.48 11.84 -0.32
N SER A 516 -22.88 10.57 -0.27
CA SER A 516 -24.00 10.12 0.54
C SER A 516 -23.60 8.96 1.45
N GLU A 517 -24.27 8.89 2.61
CA GLU A 517 -24.05 7.87 3.64
C GLU A 517 -24.34 6.45 3.11
N GLY A 518 -25.53 6.22 2.55
CA GLY A 518 -25.94 4.89 2.08
C GLY A 518 -26.16 3.87 3.21
N ASP A 519 -26.14 2.56 2.88
CA ASP A 519 -26.26 1.47 3.85
C ASP A 519 -24.87 0.96 4.24
N LEU A 520 -24.55 0.85 5.53
CA LEU A 520 -23.33 0.20 6.03
C LEU A 520 -23.67 -0.94 6.98
N PHE A 521 -23.10 -2.11 6.77
CA PHE A 521 -23.28 -3.29 7.60
C PHE A 521 -21.94 -3.87 8.03
N LYS A 522 -21.81 -4.23 9.29
CA LYS A 522 -20.67 -4.98 9.81
C LYS A 522 -20.98 -6.48 9.81
N ALA A 523 -20.14 -7.26 9.14
CA ALA A 523 -20.20 -8.72 9.23
C ALA A 523 -19.68 -9.19 10.61
N ASN A 524 -20.58 -9.74 11.41
CA ASN A 524 -20.33 -10.30 12.73
C ASN A 524 -20.25 -11.83 12.63
N GLY A 525 -19.31 -12.44 13.37
CA GLY A 525 -19.25 -13.90 13.48
C GLY A 525 -19.94 -14.46 14.73
N CYS A 526 -19.78 -15.76 14.92
CA CYS A 526 -20.36 -16.60 15.97
C CYS A 526 -19.80 -16.34 17.41
N PRO A 527 -20.61 -16.45 18.49
CA PRO A 527 -20.17 -16.44 19.91
C PRO A 527 -19.57 -17.79 20.41
N ARG A 528 -18.98 -17.85 21.64
CA ARG A 528 -18.05 -18.94 22.09
C ARG A 528 -18.61 -20.34 22.15
N ASP A 529 -19.89 -20.50 22.46
CA ASP A 529 -20.24 -21.59 23.37
C ASP A 529 -20.60 -22.94 22.74
N VAL A 530 -20.22 -23.19 21.49
CA VAL A 530 -20.26 -24.55 20.94
C VAL A 530 -19.10 -24.71 19.96
N LEU A 531 -18.54 -25.93 19.84
CA LEU A 531 -17.69 -26.35 18.73
C LEU A 531 -18.14 -25.63 17.45
N TRP A 532 -17.19 -25.12 16.65
CA TRP A 532 -17.35 -24.13 15.57
C TRP A 532 -18.55 -24.32 14.58
N GLY A 533 -19.33 -25.40 14.68
CA GLY A 533 -20.64 -25.61 14.06
C GLY A 533 -21.90 -25.37 14.93
N GLY A 534 -21.87 -24.66 16.07
CA GLY A 534 -23.05 -24.50 16.94
C GLY A 534 -23.31 -23.11 17.51
N CYS A 535 -23.41 -22.06 16.69
CA CYS A 535 -23.73 -20.71 17.18
C CYS A 535 -25.04 -20.67 17.99
N GLY A 536 -24.95 -20.14 19.21
CA GLY A 536 -26.11 -19.88 20.07
C GLY A 536 -26.89 -18.64 19.65
N GLY A 537 -28.21 -18.64 19.87
CA GLY A 537 -29.08 -17.51 19.58
C GLY A 537 -29.21 -17.25 18.06
N PRO A 538 -29.36 -15.98 17.64
CA PRO A 538 -29.53 -15.61 16.24
C PRO A 538 -28.22 -15.58 15.45
N PHE A 539 -27.07 -15.85 16.09
CA PHE A 539 -25.77 -15.75 15.43
C PHE A 539 -25.50 -16.96 14.50
N ASP A 540 -24.77 -16.72 13.42
CA ASP A 540 -24.34 -17.67 12.39
C ASP A 540 -23.04 -17.14 11.75
N TRP A 541 -22.63 -17.66 10.59
CA TRP A 541 -21.49 -17.15 9.83
C TRP A 541 -21.93 -16.09 8.84
N ALA A 542 -21.42 -14.87 9.00
CA ALA A 542 -21.59 -13.77 8.04
C ALA A 542 -20.59 -13.89 6.88
N ASP A 543 -20.56 -15.04 6.21
CA ASP A 543 -19.62 -15.33 5.11
C ASP A 543 -20.23 -15.09 3.71
N GLY A 544 -21.41 -14.47 3.64
CA GLY A 544 -22.13 -14.20 2.39
C GLY A 544 -23.08 -15.31 1.94
N ARG A 545 -23.36 -16.31 2.78
CA ARG A 545 -24.43 -17.30 2.54
C ARG A 545 -25.82 -16.76 2.83
N PRO A 546 -26.88 -17.29 2.18
CA PRO A 546 -28.24 -17.09 2.64
C PRO A 546 -28.43 -17.57 4.09
N LEU A 547 -29.06 -16.76 4.92
CA LEU A 547 -29.34 -17.08 6.33
C LEU A 547 -30.83 -17.41 6.52
N GLY A 548 -31.10 -18.55 7.16
CA GLY A 548 -32.45 -19.00 7.51
C GLY A 548 -32.87 -18.64 8.93
N PRO A 549 -34.15 -18.84 9.30
CA PRO A 549 -34.59 -18.70 10.68
C PRO A 549 -33.88 -19.69 11.61
N ARG A 550 -33.62 -19.28 12.86
CA ARG A 550 -32.90 -20.08 13.86
C ARG A 550 -33.65 -20.07 15.19
N GLY A 551 -34.13 -21.24 15.63
CA GLY A 551 -34.84 -21.37 16.90
C GLY A 551 -36.08 -20.47 16.97
N LEU A 552 -36.03 -19.45 17.84
CA LEU A 552 -37.09 -18.46 18.02
C LEU A 552 -36.95 -17.22 17.11
N TRP A 553 -35.84 -17.10 16.38
CA TRP A 553 -35.48 -15.93 15.60
C TRP A 553 -35.88 -16.12 14.13
N THR A 554 -36.53 -15.12 13.56
CA THR A 554 -36.87 -15.02 12.14
C THR A 554 -35.60 -14.86 11.30
N ALA A 555 -35.70 -15.12 9.99
CA ALA A 555 -34.57 -14.91 9.08
C ALA A 555 -34.07 -13.46 9.10
N ASP A 556 -34.99 -12.48 9.15
CA ASP A 556 -34.63 -11.06 9.14
C ASP A 556 -33.90 -10.66 10.45
N GLU A 557 -34.30 -11.21 11.60
CA GLU A 557 -33.56 -11.04 12.85
C GLU A 557 -32.17 -11.68 12.78
N VAL A 558 -32.05 -12.88 12.21
CA VAL A 558 -30.76 -13.55 12.00
C VAL A 558 -29.85 -12.69 11.11
N TYR A 559 -30.37 -12.11 10.02
CA TYR A 559 -29.61 -11.14 9.22
C TYR A 559 -29.17 -9.93 10.05
N ALA A 560 -30.05 -9.35 10.87
CA ALA A 560 -29.74 -8.17 11.67
C ALA A 560 -28.63 -8.39 12.68
N TRP A 561 -28.58 -9.58 13.31
CA TRP A 561 -27.54 -9.93 14.29
C TRP A 561 -26.18 -10.28 13.65
N ASN A 562 -26.17 -10.85 12.44
CA ASN A 562 -24.96 -11.25 11.73
C ASN A 562 -24.39 -10.16 10.82
N TYR A 563 -25.24 -9.25 10.36
CA TYR A 563 -24.86 -8.07 9.58
C TYR A 563 -25.37 -6.83 10.30
N GLU A 564 -24.66 -6.42 11.35
CA GLU A 564 -25.07 -5.29 12.18
C GLU A 564 -25.07 -4.02 11.34
N ARG A 565 -26.24 -3.42 11.19
CA ARG A 565 -26.43 -2.18 10.44
C ARG A 565 -25.83 -1.02 11.24
N LYS A 566 -24.87 -0.31 10.65
CA LYS A 566 -24.13 0.79 11.27
C LYS A 566 -24.66 2.16 10.92
N THR A 567 -25.33 2.29 9.78
CA THR A 567 -26.01 3.51 9.37
C THR A 567 -27.51 3.27 9.25
N ARG A 568 -28.31 4.25 9.68
CA ARG A 568 -29.79 4.15 9.70
C ARG A 568 -30.27 2.86 10.38
N PRO A 569 -29.83 2.55 11.62
CA PRO A 569 -29.93 1.21 12.23
C PRO A 569 -31.35 0.61 12.31
N TYR A 570 -32.39 1.42 12.07
CA TYR A 570 -33.80 1.03 12.08
C TYR A 570 -34.34 0.64 10.70
N ASP A 571 -33.59 0.87 9.62
CA ASP A 571 -33.96 0.44 8.27
C ASP A 571 -33.83 -1.08 8.10
N SER A 572 -34.71 -1.67 7.29
CA SER A 572 -34.74 -3.12 7.08
C SER A 572 -33.47 -3.66 6.42
N HIS A 573 -33.10 -4.91 6.71
CA HIS A 573 -32.02 -5.64 6.03
C HIS A 573 -32.40 -6.22 4.65
N ALA A 574 -33.60 -5.90 4.14
CA ALA A 574 -34.15 -6.52 2.93
C ALA A 574 -33.24 -6.38 1.71
N ALA A 575 -32.60 -5.22 1.52
CA ALA A 575 -31.68 -5.00 0.40
C ALA A 575 -30.43 -5.90 0.47
N LEU A 576 -29.85 -6.05 1.66
CA LEU A 576 -28.70 -6.94 1.88
C LEU A 576 -29.09 -8.41 1.67
N ARG A 577 -30.25 -8.80 2.19
CA ARG A 577 -30.79 -10.16 2.02
C ARG A 577 -31.01 -10.49 0.55
N ALA A 578 -31.67 -9.59 -0.19
CA ALA A 578 -31.90 -9.75 -1.62
C ALA A 578 -30.60 -9.89 -2.42
N LEU A 579 -29.57 -9.10 -2.06
CA LEU A 579 -28.24 -9.23 -2.66
C LEU A 579 -27.67 -10.64 -2.45
N ILE A 580 -27.64 -11.10 -1.21
CA ILE A 580 -27.05 -12.42 -0.86
C ILE A 580 -27.80 -13.55 -1.55
N GLU A 581 -29.13 -13.53 -1.53
CA GLU A 581 -29.96 -14.55 -2.19
C GLU A 581 -29.80 -14.54 -3.73
N GLU A 582 -29.66 -13.36 -4.36
CA GLU A 582 -29.39 -13.23 -5.80
C GLU A 582 -28.03 -13.84 -6.17
N LEU A 583 -26.97 -13.50 -5.43
CA LEU A 583 -25.62 -14.00 -5.71
C LEU A 583 -25.52 -15.51 -5.51
N ASP A 584 -26.13 -16.05 -4.45
CA ASP A 584 -26.15 -17.49 -4.19
C ASP A 584 -26.88 -18.24 -5.33
N ALA A 585 -28.02 -17.73 -5.79
CA ALA A 585 -28.75 -18.29 -6.93
C ALA A 585 -27.94 -18.26 -8.24
N ALA A 586 -27.13 -17.22 -8.44
CA ALA A 586 -26.28 -17.06 -9.63
C ALA A 586 -24.95 -17.86 -9.55
N ALA A 587 -24.52 -18.30 -8.36
CA ALA A 587 -23.17 -18.80 -8.09
C ALA A 587 -22.75 -20.06 -8.89
N HIS A 588 -23.72 -20.81 -9.42
CA HIS A 588 -23.47 -22.03 -10.18
C HIS A 588 -23.24 -21.80 -11.69
N ASP A 589 -23.54 -20.60 -12.21
CA ASP A 589 -23.32 -20.24 -13.62
C ASP A 589 -22.36 -19.03 -13.68
N PRO A 590 -21.12 -19.20 -14.21
CA PRO A 590 -20.14 -18.12 -14.28
C PRO A 590 -20.62 -16.85 -15.00
N ALA A 591 -21.45 -16.99 -16.04
CA ALA A 591 -21.96 -15.85 -16.79
C ALA A 591 -23.03 -15.09 -15.99
N GLN A 592 -23.94 -15.81 -15.34
CA GLN A 592 -24.96 -15.20 -14.48
C GLN A 592 -24.32 -14.56 -13.25
N LEU A 593 -23.35 -15.22 -12.62
CA LEU A 593 -22.62 -14.69 -11.47
C LEU A 593 -21.90 -13.39 -11.84
N ARG A 594 -21.15 -13.38 -12.94
CA ARG A 594 -20.45 -12.16 -13.40
C ARG A 594 -21.43 -11.02 -13.65
N GLN A 595 -22.59 -11.30 -14.27
CA GLN A 595 -23.60 -10.29 -14.52
C GLN A 595 -24.24 -9.76 -13.22
N ALA A 596 -24.54 -10.64 -12.26
CA ALA A 596 -25.09 -10.25 -10.96
C ALA A 596 -24.12 -9.37 -10.16
N LEU A 597 -22.83 -9.71 -10.18
CA LEU A 597 -21.77 -8.91 -9.56
C LEU A 597 -21.64 -7.53 -10.23
N GLN A 598 -21.65 -7.45 -11.56
CA GLN A 598 -21.58 -6.18 -12.29
C GLN A 598 -22.79 -5.26 -12.05
N ARG A 599 -23.97 -5.83 -11.81
CA ARG A 599 -25.17 -5.06 -11.47
C ARG A 599 -25.13 -4.48 -10.06
N ASN A 600 -24.60 -5.25 -9.12
CA ASN A 600 -24.75 -4.96 -7.70
C ASN A 600 -23.52 -4.31 -7.07
N PHE A 601 -22.31 -4.55 -7.58
CA PHE A 601 -21.08 -4.08 -6.93
C PHE A 601 -20.29 -3.08 -7.77
N ALA A 602 -19.57 -2.20 -7.07
CA ALA A 602 -18.41 -1.52 -7.61
C ALA A 602 -17.28 -2.57 -7.73
N VAL A 603 -17.24 -3.25 -8.87
CA VAL A 603 -16.39 -4.45 -9.07
C VAL A 603 -14.91 -4.11 -8.87
N ARG A 604 -14.45 -2.99 -9.40
CA ARG A 604 -13.06 -2.53 -9.29
C ARG A 604 -12.64 -2.34 -7.83
N ASP A 605 -13.43 -1.59 -7.07
CA ASP A 605 -13.16 -1.29 -5.65
C ASP A 605 -13.12 -2.57 -4.81
N THR A 606 -14.05 -3.49 -5.09
CA THR A 606 -14.15 -4.76 -4.37
C THR A 606 -12.99 -5.69 -4.68
N LEU A 607 -12.55 -5.76 -5.95
CA LEU A 607 -11.37 -6.53 -6.35
C LEU A 607 -10.08 -5.95 -5.75
N ALA A 608 -9.95 -4.62 -5.67
CA ALA A 608 -8.84 -3.97 -4.98
C ALA A 608 -8.80 -4.33 -3.48
N CYS A 609 -9.95 -4.36 -2.81
CA CYS A 609 -10.08 -4.83 -1.42
C CYS A 609 -9.60 -6.29 -1.26
N PHE A 610 -10.06 -7.18 -2.13
CA PHE A 610 -9.64 -8.59 -2.06
C PHE A 610 -8.17 -8.80 -2.44
N ALA A 611 -7.63 -8.03 -3.39
CA ALA A 611 -6.21 -8.05 -3.72
C ALA A 611 -5.34 -7.60 -2.53
N ALA A 612 -5.72 -6.51 -1.85
CA ALA A 612 -5.02 -6.07 -0.65
C ALA A 612 -5.11 -7.08 0.50
N GLY A 613 -6.29 -7.68 0.73
CA GLY A 613 -6.49 -8.71 1.76
C GLY A 613 -5.70 -9.99 1.49
N ASN A 614 -5.70 -10.47 0.25
CA ASN A 614 -4.91 -11.65 -0.13
C ASN A 614 -3.42 -11.36 -0.18
N TRP A 615 -2.98 -10.18 -0.61
CA TRP A 615 -1.57 -9.81 -0.55
C TRP A 615 -1.07 -9.78 0.90
N SER A 616 -1.84 -9.17 1.81
CA SER A 616 -1.50 -9.11 3.24
C SER A 616 -1.75 -10.41 4.01
N CYS A 617 -2.33 -11.43 3.38
CA CYS A 617 -2.66 -12.72 3.96
C CYS A 617 -3.53 -12.62 5.23
N VAL A 618 -4.59 -11.80 5.18
CA VAL A 618 -5.55 -11.68 6.31
C VAL A 618 -6.05 -13.06 6.73
N TRP A 619 -6.12 -13.29 8.05
CA TRP A 619 -6.41 -14.60 8.61
C TRP A 619 -7.91 -14.94 8.68
N ASP A 620 -8.74 -14.05 9.24
CA ASP A 620 -10.13 -14.37 9.61
C ASP A 620 -11.20 -13.60 8.81
N ASP A 621 -10.85 -13.15 7.60
CA ASP A 621 -11.77 -12.49 6.65
C ASP A 621 -12.77 -13.45 5.98
N ALA A 622 -12.69 -14.75 6.29
CA ALA A 622 -13.48 -15.79 5.65
C ALA A 622 -14.95 -15.86 6.12
N TRP A 623 -15.29 -15.39 7.32
CA TRP A 623 -16.69 -15.43 7.83
C TRP A 623 -17.10 -14.23 8.68
N GLN A 624 -16.22 -13.24 8.86
CA GLN A 624 -16.44 -12.02 9.62
C GLN A 624 -15.38 -10.97 9.24
N ASN A 625 -15.30 -9.86 9.99
CA ASN A 625 -14.22 -8.86 9.89
C ASN A 625 -14.15 -8.12 8.55
N TYR A 626 -15.31 -7.81 8.00
CA TYR A 626 -15.46 -6.86 6.91
C TYR A 626 -16.75 -6.04 7.09
N TYR A 627 -16.84 -4.94 6.35
CA TYR A 627 -18.08 -4.18 6.19
C TYR A 627 -18.58 -4.29 4.75
N LEU A 628 -19.90 -4.23 4.61
CA LEU A 628 -20.59 -4.05 3.33
C LEU A 628 -21.20 -2.67 3.30
N HIS A 629 -20.86 -1.90 2.27
CA HIS A 629 -21.41 -0.57 2.06
C HIS A 629 -22.15 -0.50 0.73
N ARG A 630 -23.42 -0.11 0.75
CA ARG A 630 -24.17 0.26 -0.45
C ARG A 630 -24.22 1.78 -0.53
N SER A 631 -23.47 2.35 -1.46
CA SER A 631 -23.45 3.81 -1.60
C SER A 631 -24.81 4.33 -2.08
N GLY A 632 -25.25 5.46 -1.54
CA GLY A 632 -26.42 6.17 -2.07
C GLY A 632 -26.12 6.90 -3.38
N ASP A 633 -24.84 7.08 -3.74
CA ASP A 633 -24.40 7.83 -4.91
C ASP A 633 -24.66 7.06 -6.20
N ASP A 634 -24.31 5.77 -6.21
CA ASP A 634 -24.42 4.88 -7.37
C ASP A 634 -25.29 3.64 -7.11
N GLY A 635 -25.74 3.42 -5.87
CA GLY A 635 -26.53 2.25 -5.48
C GLY A 635 -25.74 0.95 -5.42
N LEU A 636 -24.41 0.99 -5.63
CA LEU A 636 -23.54 -0.18 -5.71
C LEU A 636 -22.92 -0.53 -4.36
N TRP A 637 -22.73 -1.84 -4.17
CA TRP A 637 -22.10 -2.45 -3.00
C TRP A 637 -20.57 -2.44 -3.10
N ARG A 638 -19.92 -2.31 -1.94
CA ARG A 638 -18.47 -2.32 -1.72
C ARG A 638 -18.15 -3.12 -0.47
N VAL A 639 -16.93 -3.65 -0.40
CA VAL A 639 -16.39 -4.34 0.77
C VAL A 639 -15.28 -3.50 1.39
N PHE A 640 -15.32 -3.30 2.71
CA PHE A 640 -14.24 -2.63 3.46
C PHE A 640 -13.62 -3.57 4.49
N PRO A 641 -12.30 -3.47 4.74
CA PRO A 641 -11.60 -4.34 5.69
C PRO A 641 -11.91 -3.97 7.15
N TRP A 642 -11.76 -4.95 8.05
CA TRP A 642 -11.75 -4.74 9.49
C TRP A 642 -10.78 -5.73 10.16
N ASP A 643 -10.35 -5.39 11.37
CA ASP A 643 -9.52 -6.27 12.24
C ASP A 643 -8.20 -6.75 11.59
N MET A 644 -7.37 -5.79 11.19
CA MET A 644 -6.12 -6.06 10.46
C MET A 644 -4.95 -6.52 11.36
N ASP A 645 -5.21 -6.99 12.58
CA ASP A 645 -4.18 -7.37 13.55
C ASP A 645 -3.54 -8.75 13.27
N GLN A 646 -4.23 -9.62 12.52
CA GLN A 646 -3.75 -10.94 12.09
C GLN A 646 -3.45 -10.99 10.58
N CYS A 647 -2.49 -10.19 10.14
CA CYS A 647 -2.00 -10.15 8.76
C CYS A 647 -0.48 -9.94 8.71
N LEU A 648 0.12 -9.95 7.52
CA LEU A 648 1.51 -9.55 7.25
C LEU A 648 2.58 -10.32 8.04
N GLY A 649 2.44 -11.64 8.12
CA GLY A 649 3.36 -12.47 8.93
C GLY A 649 3.18 -12.28 10.42
N GLY A 650 2.14 -11.53 10.80
CA GLY A 650 1.70 -11.33 12.15
C GLY A 650 1.53 -12.68 12.84
N PRO A 651 1.97 -12.76 14.09
CA PRO A 651 1.69 -13.93 14.88
C PRO A 651 0.19 -14.03 15.12
N SER A 652 -0.37 -15.24 15.13
CA SER A 652 -1.70 -15.41 15.69
C SER A 652 -1.67 -16.44 16.81
N CYS A 653 -2.67 -16.38 17.68
CA CYS A 653 -2.99 -17.43 18.62
C CYS A 653 -3.42 -18.75 17.96
N CYS A 654 -3.65 -18.79 16.63
CA CYS A 654 -4.32 -19.89 15.93
C CYS A 654 -3.65 -20.37 14.62
N ALA A 655 -2.60 -19.71 14.11
CA ALA A 655 -1.83 -20.03 12.89
C ALA A 655 -0.67 -19.04 12.59
N ASN A 656 0.36 -19.50 11.87
CA ASN A 656 1.35 -18.61 11.26
C ASN A 656 0.81 -18.09 9.91
N VAL A 657 0.66 -16.77 9.76
CA VAL A 657 0.34 -16.13 8.47
C VAL A 657 1.53 -16.28 7.52
N SER A 658 1.45 -17.23 6.59
CA SER A 658 2.55 -17.53 5.66
C SER A 658 2.66 -16.50 4.53
N ALA A 659 3.89 -16.08 4.22
CA ALA A 659 4.19 -15.25 3.04
C ALA A 659 3.93 -15.99 1.71
N THR A 660 3.88 -17.32 1.75
CA THR A 660 3.61 -18.18 0.57
C THR A 660 2.16 -18.67 0.51
N ALA A 661 1.28 -18.14 1.35
CA ALA A 661 -0.15 -18.45 1.26
C ALA A 661 -0.69 -18.09 -0.13
N SER A 662 -1.50 -18.98 -0.71
CA SER A 662 -2.08 -18.83 -2.04
C SER A 662 -2.70 -17.45 -2.23
N VAL A 663 -2.36 -16.81 -3.36
CA VAL A 663 -3.01 -15.57 -3.79
C VAL A 663 -4.49 -15.78 -4.14
N TRP A 664 -4.98 -17.03 -4.15
CA TRP A 664 -6.37 -17.38 -4.40
C TRP A 664 -7.15 -17.76 -3.13
N ARG A 665 -6.59 -17.51 -1.94
CA ARG A 665 -7.30 -17.73 -0.67
C ARG A 665 -8.65 -16.99 -0.70
N GLY A 666 -9.70 -17.69 -0.26
CA GLY A 666 -11.09 -17.25 -0.34
C GLY A 666 -11.86 -17.86 -1.52
N ARG A 667 -11.18 -18.45 -2.51
CA ARG A 667 -11.81 -19.17 -3.62
C ARG A 667 -12.15 -20.60 -3.19
N SER A 668 -13.35 -21.10 -3.50
CA SER A 668 -13.88 -22.36 -2.95
C SER A 668 -13.02 -23.60 -3.23
N ASP A 669 -12.20 -23.57 -4.28
CA ASP A 669 -11.28 -24.64 -4.70
C ASP A 669 -9.84 -24.45 -4.17
N CYS A 670 -9.59 -23.41 -3.37
CA CYS A 670 -8.27 -23.12 -2.83
C CYS A 670 -7.97 -23.97 -1.57
N ALA A 671 -6.91 -24.77 -1.63
CA ALA A 671 -6.46 -25.62 -0.51
C ALA A 671 -5.99 -24.82 0.71
N ASP A 672 -5.57 -23.57 0.52
CA ASP A 672 -5.12 -22.67 1.60
C ASP A 672 -6.28 -21.89 2.26
N ASN A 673 -7.53 -22.25 1.96
CA ASN A 673 -8.67 -21.80 2.72
C ASN A 673 -8.61 -22.31 4.15
N TRP A 674 -9.35 -21.65 5.04
CA TRP A 674 -9.27 -22.00 6.45
C TRP A 674 -9.92 -23.36 6.72
N GLU A 675 -9.16 -24.31 7.24
CA GLU A 675 -9.66 -25.60 7.69
C GLU A 675 -10.16 -25.49 9.13
N LEU A 676 -11.48 -25.50 9.31
CA LEU A 676 -12.15 -25.44 10.61
C LEU A 676 -12.02 -26.75 11.40
N ASP A 677 -12.22 -27.85 10.68
CA ASP A 677 -12.11 -29.23 11.13
C ASP A 677 -11.46 -30.02 9.97
N PRO A 678 -10.82 -31.17 10.21
CA PRO A 678 -10.20 -31.96 9.15
C PRO A 678 -11.15 -32.23 7.97
N GLY A 679 -10.85 -31.65 6.81
CA GLY A 679 -11.63 -31.71 5.56
C GLY A 679 -12.80 -30.71 5.45
N VAL A 680 -12.98 -29.81 6.42
CA VAL A 680 -14.04 -28.78 6.44
C VAL A 680 -13.41 -27.41 6.31
N PHE A 681 -13.58 -26.79 5.14
CA PHE A 681 -12.99 -25.49 4.83
C PHE A 681 -14.04 -24.38 4.90
N ALA A 682 -13.61 -23.20 5.34
CA ALA A 682 -14.38 -21.96 5.35
C ALA A 682 -13.72 -20.90 4.48
N TRP A 683 -14.56 -20.12 3.81
CA TRP A 683 -14.17 -19.03 2.93
C TRP A 683 -15.31 -18.02 2.81
N ASN A 684 -14.95 -16.78 2.48
CA ASN A 684 -15.91 -15.73 2.21
C ASN A 684 -16.51 -15.93 0.82
N ARG A 685 -17.82 -16.14 0.73
CA ARG A 685 -18.52 -16.39 -0.55
C ARG A 685 -18.47 -15.19 -1.47
N PHE A 686 -18.55 -13.96 -0.95
CA PHE A 686 -18.36 -12.78 -1.80
C PHE A 686 -16.98 -12.84 -2.46
N LYS A 687 -15.93 -13.09 -1.68
CA LYS A 687 -14.57 -13.25 -2.21
C LYS A 687 -14.47 -14.38 -3.25
N ASP A 688 -15.03 -15.55 -2.97
CA ASP A 688 -15.11 -16.66 -3.94
C ASP A 688 -15.75 -16.23 -5.26
N TYR A 689 -16.92 -15.58 -5.18
CA TYR A 689 -17.68 -15.17 -6.35
C TYR A 689 -16.88 -14.23 -7.26
N PHE A 690 -16.18 -13.26 -6.68
CA PHE A 690 -15.32 -12.35 -7.42
C PHE A 690 -14.09 -13.03 -8.01
N LEU A 691 -13.38 -13.86 -7.25
CA LEU A 691 -12.18 -14.57 -7.72
C LEU A 691 -12.49 -15.56 -8.85
N ARG A 692 -13.70 -16.12 -8.88
CA ARG A 692 -14.18 -16.99 -9.97
C ARG A 692 -14.66 -16.21 -11.18
N ALA A 693 -15.34 -15.07 -10.97
CA ALA A 693 -15.95 -14.29 -12.06
C ALA A 693 -14.97 -13.32 -12.74
N PHE A 694 -13.94 -12.84 -12.04
CA PHE A 694 -13.00 -11.81 -12.51
C PHE A 694 -11.52 -12.15 -12.21
N PRO A 695 -11.02 -13.32 -12.64
CA PRO A 695 -9.67 -13.76 -12.30
C PRO A 695 -8.59 -12.85 -12.89
N ASP A 696 -8.76 -12.35 -14.10
CA ASP A 696 -7.76 -11.52 -14.78
C ASP A 696 -7.73 -10.10 -14.19
N GLU A 697 -8.90 -9.52 -13.89
CA GLU A 697 -9.01 -8.22 -13.24
C GLU A 697 -8.46 -8.26 -11.81
N TYR A 698 -8.72 -9.36 -11.09
CA TYR A 698 -8.12 -9.60 -9.78
C TYR A 698 -6.59 -9.62 -9.85
N LEU A 699 -6.03 -10.41 -10.78
CA LEU A 699 -4.58 -10.50 -10.98
C LEU A 699 -3.96 -9.17 -11.39
N PHE A 700 -4.68 -8.35 -12.18
CA PHE A 700 -4.26 -6.99 -12.49
C PHE A 700 -4.12 -6.13 -11.22
N HIS A 701 -5.13 -6.12 -10.34
CA HIS A 701 -5.08 -5.38 -9.08
C HIS A 701 -3.96 -5.88 -8.16
N LEU A 702 -3.78 -7.20 -8.07
CA LEU A 702 -2.71 -7.80 -7.28
C LEU A 702 -1.32 -7.43 -7.79
N CYS A 703 -1.10 -7.45 -9.11
CA CYS A 703 0.16 -7.01 -9.73
C CYS A 703 0.39 -5.53 -9.48
N ALA A 704 -0.58 -4.67 -9.78
CA ALA A 704 -0.47 -3.23 -9.58
C ALA A 704 -0.11 -2.89 -8.12
N LEU A 705 -0.74 -3.58 -7.17
CA LEU A 705 -0.44 -3.40 -5.75
C LEU A 705 0.98 -3.84 -5.40
N ASN A 706 1.38 -5.04 -5.84
CA ASN A 706 2.70 -5.62 -5.59
C ASN A 706 3.83 -4.67 -5.99
N GLU A 707 3.71 -4.05 -7.17
CA GLU A 707 4.74 -3.22 -7.78
C GLU A 707 4.71 -1.75 -7.31
N THR A 708 3.68 -1.36 -6.54
CA THR A 708 3.52 0.00 -6.03
C THR A 708 3.52 0.03 -4.50
N ALA A 709 2.37 -0.07 -3.86
CA ALA A 709 2.21 0.07 -2.41
C ALA A 709 2.91 -1.05 -1.63
N CYS A 710 3.06 -2.22 -2.24
CA CYS A 710 3.66 -3.42 -1.66
C CYS A 710 5.12 -3.65 -2.06
N ALA A 711 5.69 -2.77 -2.89
CA ALA A 711 7.10 -2.84 -3.23
C ALA A 711 7.93 -2.78 -1.93
N PRO A 712 8.98 -3.60 -1.76
CA PRO A 712 9.68 -3.72 -0.49
C PRO A 712 10.15 -2.35 0.03
N GLN A 713 10.65 -1.48 -0.84
CA GLN A 713 11.11 -0.14 -0.44
C GLN A 713 9.97 0.72 0.14
N ALA A 714 8.76 0.62 -0.39
CA ALA A 714 7.61 1.43 0.04
C ALA A 714 7.03 0.94 1.37
N LEU A 715 6.77 -0.36 1.48
CA LEU A 715 6.10 -0.92 2.65
C LEU A 715 7.06 -1.12 3.83
N GLU A 716 8.33 -1.47 3.59
CA GLU A 716 9.36 -1.51 4.64
C GLU A 716 9.57 -0.12 5.24
N ALA A 717 9.68 0.93 4.42
CA ALA A 717 9.88 2.29 4.93
C ALA A 717 8.74 2.72 5.89
N ARG A 718 7.50 2.34 5.58
CA ARG A 718 6.33 2.59 6.45
C ARG A 718 6.41 1.79 7.74
N ALA A 719 6.69 0.50 7.67
CA ALA A 719 6.84 -0.36 8.83
C ALA A 719 7.95 0.15 9.79
N ARG A 720 9.08 0.58 9.24
CA ARG A 720 10.20 1.16 10.01
C ARG A 720 9.83 2.49 10.65
N ALA A 721 9.08 3.34 9.95
CA ALA A 721 8.58 4.60 10.50
C ALA A 721 7.62 4.36 11.69
N ASP A 722 6.69 3.41 11.55
CA ASP A 722 5.76 3.05 12.62
C ASP A 722 6.50 2.44 13.83
N ALA A 723 7.51 1.59 13.60
CA ALA A 723 8.35 1.06 14.67
C ALA A 723 9.20 2.14 15.34
N ALA A 724 9.68 3.14 14.59
CA ALA A 724 10.43 4.27 15.15
C ALA A 724 9.56 5.13 16.09
N GLU A 725 8.31 5.38 15.71
CA GLU A 725 7.33 6.09 16.54
C GLU A 725 7.11 5.37 17.88
N LEU A 726 6.93 4.05 17.85
CA LEU A 726 6.76 3.24 19.07
C LEU A 726 8.03 3.18 19.94
N ARG A 727 9.21 3.11 19.31
CA ARG A 727 10.49 3.03 20.02
C ARG A 727 10.73 4.24 20.91
N ALA A 728 10.26 5.42 20.50
CA ALA A 728 10.34 6.65 21.27
C ALA A 728 9.47 6.62 22.55
N GLU A 729 8.47 5.74 22.62
CA GLU A 729 7.45 5.72 23.68
C GLU A 729 7.54 4.49 24.60
N LEU A 730 8.56 3.65 24.46
CA LEU A 730 8.70 2.40 25.23
C LEU A 730 8.75 2.63 26.76
N ALA A 731 9.15 3.81 27.22
CA ALA A 731 9.14 4.16 28.63
C ALA A 731 7.72 4.40 29.21
N HIS A 732 6.72 4.61 28.35
CA HIS A 732 5.35 5.00 28.70
C HIS A 732 4.35 3.84 28.60
N THR A 733 4.84 2.59 28.62
CA THR A 733 3.97 1.41 28.54
C THR A 733 4.28 0.38 29.61
N LEU A 734 3.23 -0.22 30.17
CA LEU A 734 3.35 -1.39 31.05
C LEU A 734 3.37 -2.71 30.26
N LEU A 735 3.36 -2.65 28.93
CA LEU A 735 3.57 -3.83 28.10
C LEU A 735 4.97 -4.40 28.35
N PRO A 736 5.15 -5.73 28.37
CA PRO A 736 6.48 -6.35 28.49
C PRO A 736 7.26 -6.27 27.16
N LEU A 737 7.26 -5.09 26.54
CA LEU A 737 7.91 -4.75 25.28
C LEU A 737 9.27 -4.10 25.57
N THR A 738 10.34 -4.68 25.03
CA THR A 738 11.70 -4.12 25.11
C THR A 738 12.12 -3.62 23.71
N PRO A 739 13.17 -2.78 23.60
CA PRO A 739 13.71 -2.39 22.30
C PRO A 739 14.00 -3.57 21.38
N GLU A 740 14.53 -4.66 21.93
CA GLU A 740 14.87 -5.89 21.19
C GLU A 740 13.61 -6.61 20.70
N LYS A 741 12.54 -6.67 21.51
CA LYS A 741 11.27 -7.29 21.09
C LYS A 741 10.56 -6.47 20.00
N LEU A 742 10.65 -5.14 20.08
CA LEU A 742 10.12 -4.26 19.04
C LEU A 742 10.91 -4.43 17.73
N GLU A 743 12.24 -4.47 17.80
CA GLU A 743 13.11 -4.73 16.65
C GLU A 743 12.86 -6.10 16.01
N ALA A 744 12.64 -7.14 16.83
CA ALA A 744 12.26 -8.46 16.33
C ALA A 744 10.90 -8.44 15.60
N SER A 745 9.92 -7.68 16.11
CA SER A 745 8.61 -7.53 15.47
C SER A 745 8.71 -6.75 14.15
N GLU A 746 9.51 -5.68 14.12
CA GLU A 746 9.83 -4.91 12.91
C GLU A 746 10.50 -5.79 11.86
N THR A 747 11.51 -6.56 12.25
CA THR A 747 12.26 -7.46 11.36
C THR A 747 11.35 -8.53 10.77
N ALA A 748 10.50 -9.16 11.59
CA ALA A 748 9.55 -10.16 11.11
C ALA A 748 8.56 -9.61 10.07
N LEU A 749 8.07 -8.40 10.26
CA LEU A 749 7.20 -7.72 9.30
C LEU A 749 7.94 -7.42 7.99
N VAL A 750 9.16 -6.87 8.07
CA VAL A 750 10.00 -6.58 6.89
C VAL A 750 10.34 -7.85 6.11
N ASP A 751 10.74 -8.92 6.79
CA ASP A 751 11.07 -10.21 6.17
C ASP A 751 9.84 -10.83 5.52
N PHE A 752 8.67 -10.73 6.15
CA PHE A 752 7.41 -11.13 5.52
C PHE A 752 7.14 -10.35 4.24
N VAL A 753 7.28 -9.02 4.25
CA VAL A 753 7.04 -8.16 3.08
C VAL A 753 7.93 -8.58 1.90
N ARG A 754 9.23 -8.80 2.14
CA ARG A 754 10.17 -9.26 1.11
C ARG A 754 9.79 -10.63 0.55
N ALA A 755 9.53 -11.58 1.44
CA ALA A 755 9.14 -12.93 1.06
C ALA A 755 7.81 -12.94 0.30
N ARG A 756 6.84 -12.12 0.72
CA ARG A 756 5.52 -12.03 0.12
C ARG A 756 5.59 -11.40 -1.27
N HIS A 757 6.33 -10.29 -1.41
CA HIS A 757 6.56 -9.65 -2.70
C HIS A 757 7.19 -10.63 -3.69
N ALA A 758 8.29 -11.29 -3.30
CA ALA A 758 8.97 -12.27 -4.14
C ALA A 758 8.06 -13.45 -4.52
N TYR A 759 7.23 -13.94 -3.59
CA TYR A 759 6.26 -14.98 -3.88
C TYR A 759 5.20 -14.51 -4.88
N VAL A 760 4.63 -13.32 -4.72
CA VAL A 760 3.62 -12.77 -5.64
C VAL A 760 4.21 -12.54 -7.03
N GLU A 761 5.46 -12.08 -7.15
CA GLU A 761 6.16 -11.99 -8.44
C GLU A 761 6.23 -13.35 -9.17
N THR A 762 6.42 -14.45 -8.44
CA THR A 762 6.48 -15.80 -9.03
C THR A 762 5.14 -16.26 -9.62
N ILE A 763 4.02 -15.65 -9.22
CA ILE A 763 2.71 -15.93 -9.83
C ILE A 763 2.66 -15.40 -11.27
N PHE A 764 3.30 -14.26 -11.53
CA PHE A 764 3.26 -13.61 -12.83
C PHE A 764 4.42 -13.98 -13.73
N ILE A 765 5.61 -14.14 -13.15
CA ILE A 765 6.83 -14.60 -13.84
C ILE A 765 7.41 -15.73 -13.00
N PRO A 766 6.99 -16.99 -13.24
CA PRO A 766 7.45 -18.14 -12.44
C PRO A 766 8.97 -18.34 -12.49
N ARG A 767 9.58 -18.18 -13.67
CA ARG A 767 11.00 -18.47 -13.87
C ARG A 767 11.66 -17.46 -14.81
N VAL A 768 12.77 -16.87 -14.35
CA VAL A 768 13.74 -16.18 -15.22
C VAL A 768 15.00 -17.03 -15.25
N ASP A 769 15.27 -17.61 -16.41
CA ASP A 769 16.41 -18.47 -16.67
C ASP A 769 17.21 -17.84 -17.82
N PRO A 770 18.34 -17.17 -17.54
CA PRO A 770 19.21 -16.58 -18.54
C PRO A 770 20.10 -17.63 -19.24
N GLY A 771 19.91 -18.92 -18.95
CA GLY A 771 20.77 -19.99 -19.42
C GLY A 771 22.04 -20.17 -18.56
N PRO A 772 22.77 -21.27 -18.76
CA PRO A 772 24.00 -21.54 -18.03
C PRO A 772 25.10 -20.52 -18.36
N PRO A 773 26.16 -20.41 -17.54
CA PRO A 773 27.35 -19.66 -17.91
C PRO A 773 27.96 -20.18 -19.21
N VAL A 774 28.42 -19.28 -20.08
CA VAL A 774 28.99 -19.62 -21.39
C VAL A 774 30.49 -19.32 -21.42
N LEU A 775 31.30 -20.23 -21.96
CA LEU A 775 32.70 -20.01 -22.29
C LEU A 775 32.80 -19.67 -23.79
N ALA A 776 33.49 -18.58 -24.13
CA ALA A 776 33.61 -18.10 -25.50
C ALA A 776 35.03 -17.61 -25.81
N ILE A 777 35.39 -17.57 -27.09
CA ILE A 777 36.65 -16.98 -27.54
C ILE A 777 36.43 -15.52 -27.98
N ALA A 778 37.40 -14.65 -27.73
CA ALA A 778 37.38 -13.28 -28.22
C ALA A 778 37.16 -13.23 -29.75
N GLY A 779 36.14 -12.48 -30.18
CA GLY A 779 35.70 -12.38 -31.59
C GLY A 779 34.64 -13.40 -32.00
N GLU A 780 34.27 -14.34 -31.13
CA GLU A 780 33.25 -15.36 -31.40
C GLU A 780 31.83 -14.84 -31.11
N GLU A 781 30.86 -15.24 -31.94
CA GLU A 781 29.44 -15.02 -31.68
C GLU A 781 28.90 -16.04 -30.67
N VAL A 782 28.28 -15.52 -29.61
CA VAL A 782 27.69 -16.23 -28.48
C VAL A 782 26.17 -16.05 -28.51
N VAL A 783 25.42 -17.14 -28.47
CA VAL A 783 23.95 -17.11 -28.33
C VAL A 783 23.59 -17.34 -26.87
N LEU A 784 22.81 -16.43 -26.28
CA LEU A 784 22.32 -16.57 -24.91
C LEU A 784 20.97 -17.30 -24.92
N ASP A 785 20.86 -18.49 -24.33
CA ASP A 785 19.62 -19.28 -24.35
C ASP A 785 18.78 -19.08 -23.08
N ALA A 786 17.73 -18.27 -23.21
CA ALA A 786 16.74 -18.04 -22.18
C ALA A 786 15.40 -18.74 -22.47
N ALA A 787 15.36 -19.74 -23.35
CA ALA A 787 14.13 -20.45 -23.73
C ALA A 787 13.47 -21.20 -22.56
N ALA A 788 14.25 -21.49 -21.51
CA ALA A 788 13.76 -22.06 -20.26
C ALA A 788 12.92 -21.05 -19.44
N SER A 789 12.99 -19.75 -19.68
CA SER A 789 12.19 -18.78 -18.92
C SER A 789 10.67 -18.94 -19.13
N ASP A 790 9.89 -18.61 -18.10
CA ASP A 790 8.42 -18.69 -18.09
C ASP A 790 7.85 -17.40 -17.46
N PRO A 791 6.94 -16.66 -18.14
CA PRO A 791 6.31 -16.96 -19.44
C PRO A 791 7.22 -16.76 -20.66
N PRO A 792 6.96 -17.46 -21.78
CA PRO A 792 7.70 -17.26 -23.03
C PRO A 792 7.44 -15.86 -23.61
N PRO A 793 8.33 -15.34 -24.48
CA PRO A 793 8.16 -14.03 -25.11
C PRO A 793 6.84 -13.92 -25.88
N GLY A 794 6.21 -12.77 -25.82
CA GLY A 794 4.90 -12.53 -26.42
C GLY A 794 4.53 -11.05 -26.43
N PRO A 795 3.32 -10.69 -26.92
CA PRO A 795 2.88 -9.30 -27.01
C PRO A 795 2.87 -8.58 -25.65
N ASP A 796 2.69 -9.33 -24.56
CA ASP A 796 2.65 -8.81 -23.19
C ASP A 796 3.84 -9.30 -22.34
N VAL A 797 4.87 -9.90 -22.95
CA VAL A 797 6.07 -10.41 -22.26
C VAL A 797 7.32 -9.98 -23.02
N LEU A 798 8.12 -9.09 -22.40
CA LEU A 798 9.34 -8.53 -22.98
C LEU A 798 10.58 -9.09 -22.28
N TYR A 799 11.58 -9.48 -23.08
CA TYR A 799 12.90 -9.93 -22.61
C TYR A 799 13.92 -8.86 -22.96
N VAL A 800 14.66 -8.35 -21.97
CA VAL A 800 15.71 -7.34 -22.13
C VAL A 800 16.96 -7.78 -21.39
N TRP A 801 18.11 -7.74 -22.05
CA TRP A 801 19.41 -8.04 -21.46
C TRP A 801 20.12 -6.75 -21.03
N SER A 802 21.01 -6.83 -20.03
CA SER A 802 21.72 -5.67 -19.45
C SER A 802 22.59 -4.89 -20.46
N ASN A 803 22.93 -5.50 -21.59
CA ASN A 803 23.66 -4.88 -22.69
C ASN A 803 22.74 -4.31 -23.80
N GLY A 804 21.43 -4.24 -23.56
CA GLY A 804 20.44 -3.66 -24.46
C GLY A 804 19.85 -4.63 -25.49
N MET A 805 20.27 -5.89 -25.51
CA MET A 805 19.69 -6.90 -26.40
C MET A 805 18.29 -7.30 -25.96
N THR A 806 17.50 -7.85 -26.89
CA THR A 806 16.13 -8.30 -26.62
C THR A 806 15.86 -9.69 -27.18
N GLY A 807 14.89 -10.38 -26.59
CA GLY A 807 14.48 -11.72 -26.99
C GLY A 807 15.09 -12.84 -26.15
N ALA A 808 14.61 -14.06 -26.39
CA ALA A 808 15.00 -15.26 -25.64
C ALA A 808 16.30 -15.91 -26.14
N ALA A 809 16.78 -15.57 -27.35
CA ALA A 809 17.99 -16.14 -27.93
C ALA A 809 18.83 -15.12 -28.73
N PRO A 810 19.20 -13.95 -28.15
CA PRO A 810 20.02 -12.98 -28.87
C PRO A 810 21.46 -13.48 -29.03
N ALA A 811 22.08 -13.09 -30.13
CA ALA A 811 23.49 -13.36 -30.43
C ALA A 811 24.35 -12.11 -30.17
N VAL A 812 25.53 -12.29 -29.57
CA VAL A 812 26.47 -11.22 -29.21
C VAL A 812 27.91 -11.65 -29.42
N THR A 813 28.78 -10.73 -29.85
CA THR A 813 30.22 -10.97 -29.99
C THR A 813 31.00 -10.11 -29.01
N PHE A 814 31.90 -10.73 -28.25
CA PHE A 814 32.81 -10.04 -27.33
C PHE A 814 34.21 -10.00 -27.94
N GLN A 815 34.73 -8.80 -28.18
CA GLN A 815 36.05 -8.63 -28.82
C GLN A 815 37.21 -8.77 -27.83
N GLU A 816 36.99 -8.37 -26.57
CA GLU A 816 38.04 -8.36 -25.56
C GLU A 816 37.87 -9.55 -24.60
N PRO A 817 38.96 -10.25 -24.24
CA PRO A 817 38.92 -11.25 -23.18
C PRO A 817 38.49 -10.66 -21.84
N GLY A 818 37.67 -11.39 -21.09
CA GLY A 818 37.13 -10.97 -19.80
C GLY A 818 35.92 -11.78 -19.39
N THR A 819 35.48 -11.62 -18.15
CA THR A 819 34.19 -12.17 -17.69
C THR A 819 33.15 -11.07 -17.75
N TYR A 820 32.08 -11.31 -18.52
CA TYR A 820 30.96 -10.40 -18.69
C TYR A 820 29.76 -10.95 -17.94
N GLU A 821 29.23 -10.19 -16.99
CA GLU A 821 27.96 -10.49 -16.33
C GLU A 821 26.82 -9.93 -17.19
N LEU A 822 25.86 -10.78 -17.54
CA LEU A 822 24.69 -10.39 -18.31
C LEU A 822 23.44 -10.73 -17.51
N ALA A 823 22.65 -9.71 -17.19
CA ALA A 823 21.36 -9.88 -16.55
C ALA A 823 20.25 -9.92 -17.61
N LEU A 824 19.40 -10.93 -17.57
CA LEU A 824 18.13 -10.97 -18.28
C LEU A 824 17.05 -10.43 -17.37
N THR A 825 16.31 -9.43 -17.85
CA THR A 825 15.08 -8.92 -17.25
C THR A 825 13.89 -9.31 -18.11
N ILE A 826 12.93 -10.04 -17.52
CA ILE A 826 11.64 -10.34 -18.14
C ILE A 826 10.60 -9.42 -17.54
N THR A 827 9.82 -8.74 -18.38
CA THR A 827 8.71 -7.87 -17.97
C THR A 827 7.40 -8.42 -18.52
N ARG A 828 6.42 -8.68 -17.66
CA ARG A 828 5.05 -9.07 -18.05
C ARG A 828 4.10 -7.90 -17.83
N THR A 829 3.28 -7.60 -18.84
CA THR A 829 2.24 -6.55 -18.79
C THR A 829 0.86 -7.16 -18.67
N LEU A 830 0.11 -6.83 -17.61
CA LEU A 830 -1.32 -7.12 -17.50
C LEU A 830 -2.13 -5.90 -17.92
N ARG A 831 -3.29 -6.12 -18.56
CA ARG A 831 -4.14 -5.05 -19.10
C ARG A 831 -5.54 -5.11 -18.52
N LEU A 832 -6.07 -3.97 -18.10
CA LEU A 832 -7.45 -3.79 -17.68
C LEU A 832 -8.02 -2.55 -18.38
N GLY A 833 -8.71 -2.75 -19.50
CA GLY A 833 -9.09 -1.64 -20.37
C GLY A 833 -7.85 -0.93 -20.95
N GLU A 834 -7.74 0.37 -20.72
CA GLU A 834 -6.56 1.17 -21.11
C GLU A 834 -5.43 1.14 -20.07
N GLU A 835 -5.70 0.65 -18.87
CA GLU A 835 -4.72 0.60 -17.79
C GLU A 835 -3.81 -0.62 -17.92
N THR A 836 -2.56 -0.46 -17.49
CA THR A 836 -1.54 -1.50 -17.52
C THR A 836 -0.83 -1.62 -16.19
N ALA A 837 -0.61 -2.85 -15.73
CA ALA A 837 0.26 -3.18 -14.61
C ALA A 837 1.43 -4.01 -15.14
N GLN A 838 2.65 -3.75 -14.66
CA GLN A 838 3.85 -4.42 -15.15
C GLN A 838 4.65 -4.97 -13.99
N VAL A 839 5.05 -6.22 -14.09
CA VAL A 839 5.97 -6.88 -13.15
C VAL A 839 7.22 -7.29 -13.92
N ALA A 840 8.38 -7.10 -13.30
CA ALA A 840 9.65 -7.45 -13.89
C ALA A 840 10.51 -8.28 -12.93
N ARG A 841 11.10 -9.37 -13.42
CA ARG A 841 12.07 -10.18 -12.68
C ARG A 841 13.36 -10.28 -13.47
N SER A 842 14.48 -10.33 -12.76
CA SER A 842 15.79 -10.45 -13.39
C SER A 842 16.61 -11.60 -12.80
N ALA A 843 17.44 -12.21 -13.64
CA ALA A 843 18.46 -13.18 -13.24
C ALA A 843 19.71 -12.97 -14.12
N ALA A 844 20.88 -13.30 -13.57
CA ALA A 844 22.16 -13.10 -14.26
C ALA A 844 22.82 -14.42 -14.65
N THR A 845 23.51 -14.40 -15.78
CA THR A 845 24.47 -15.41 -16.21
C THR A 845 25.80 -14.72 -16.54
N TRP A 846 26.82 -15.52 -16.84
CA TRP A 846 28.16 -15.03 -17.13
C TRP A 846 28.62 -15.55 -18.48
N VAL A 847 29.23 -14.68 -19.28
CA VAL A 847 29.99 -15.08 -20.46
C VAL A 847 31.46 -14.86 -20.14
N ARG A 848 32.21 -15.95 -20.01
CA ARG A 848 33.66 -15.90 -19.85
C ARG A 848 34.30 -15.94 -21.23
N VAL A 849 34.91 -14.84 -21.61
CA VAL A 849 35.59 -14.68 -22.89
C VAL A 849 37.08 -14.82 -22.65
N VAL A 850 37.72 -15.75 -23.35
CA VAL A 850 39.16 -15.95 -23.27
C VAL A 850 39.85 -15.46 -24.54
N PRO A 851 41.16 -15.15 -24.47
CA PRO A 851 41.92 -14.79 -25.67
C PRO A 851 41.83 -15.90 -26.72
N ALA A 852 41.83 -15.51 -28.00
CA ALA A 852 42.00 -16.45 -29.09
C ALA A 852 43.25 -17.32 -28.85
N PRO A 853 43.14 -18.65 -28.98
CA PRO A 853 44.28 -19.54 -28.80
C PRO A 853 45.40 -19.14 -29.77
N VAL A 854 46.60 -18.91 -29.25
CA VAL A 854 47.77 -18.66 -30.09
C VAL A 854 48.44 -20.00 -30.37
N CYS A 855 48.45 -20.41 -31.64
CA CYS A 855 49.10 -21.63 -32.10
C CYS A 855 50.55 -21.39 -32.52
N TYR A 856 51.37 -22.43 -32.40
CA TYR A 856 52.79 -22.44 -32.79
C TYR A 856 53.14 -23.80 -33.40
N PHE A 857 54.00 -23.83 -34.43
CA PHE A 857 54.61 -25.08 -34.86
C PHE A 857 55.76 -25.47 -33.92
N PRO A 858 55.69 -26.60 -33.20
CA PRO A 858 56.70 -26.97 -32.22
C PRO A 858 57.91 -27.64 -32.89
N SER A 859 59.11 -27.46 -32.34
CA SER A 859 60.26 -28.26 -32.76
C SER A 859 60.07 -29.73 -32.38
N ALA A 860 60.19 -30.63 -33.36
CA ALA A 860 60.32 -32.07 -33.13
C ALA A 860 61.78 -32.48 -33.38
N GLY A 861 62.53 -32.71 -32.30
CA GLY A 861 63.96 -32.99 -32.38
C GLY A 861 64.74 -31.80 -32.94
N SER A 862 65.28 -31.94 -34.15
CA SER A 862 66.07 -30.90 -34.82
C SER A 862 65.31 -30.12 -35.90
N THR A 863 64.00 -30.33 -36.08
CA THR A 863 63.22 -29.69 -37.17
C THR A 863 61.88 -29.08 -36.72
N VAL A 864 61.48 -27.98 -37.35
CA VAL A 864 60.10 -27.44 -37.39
C VAL A 864 59.61 -27.49 -38.84
N VAL A 865 58.45 -28.08 -39.12
CA VAL A 865 57.95 -28.32 -40.50
C VAL A 865 56.52 -27.86 -40.64
N PHE A 866 56.24 -27.02 -41.65
CA PHE A 866 54.90 -26.50 -41.94
C PHE A 866 54.72 -26.20 -43.42
N GLU A 867 53.50 -26.40 -43.91
CA GLU A 867 53.10 -25.97 -45.26
C GLU A 867 52.97 -24.43 -45.27
N ALA A 868 53.17 -23.81 -46.43
CA ALA A 868 53.14 -22.34 -46.56
C ALA A 868 51.72 -21.78 -46.34
N GLU A 869 50.71 -22.53 -46.77
CA GLU A 869 49.30 -22.18 -46.58
C GLU A 869 48.86 -22.24 -45.11
N SER A 870 49.62 -22.94 -44.26
CA SER A 870 49.39 -23.02 -42.80
C SER A 870 49.99 -21.83 -42.05
N ASN A 871 49.99 -20.64 -42.66
CA ASN A 871 50.47 -19.41 -42.02
C ASN A 871 49.52 -18.96 -40.88
N HIS A 872 50.09 -18.32 -39.86
CA HIS A 872 49.35 -17.81 -38.71
C HIS A 872 48.77 -16.41 -38.96
N ALA A 873 49.38 -15.65 -39.86
CA ALA A 873 48.83 -14.41 -40.37
C ALA A 873 49.36 -14.11 -41.79
N LEU A 874 48.48 -13.52 -42.60
CA LEU A 874 48.81 -12.99 -43.91
C LEU A 874 48.52 -11.49 -43.88
N HIS A 875 49.56 -10.69 -43.79
CA HIS A 875 49.42 -9.24 -43.78
C HIS A 875 49.38 -8.74 -45.23
N PRO A 876 48.30 -8.08 -45.66
CA PRO A 876 48.24 -7.50 -47.00
C PRO A 876 49.21 -6.32 -47.10
N GLY A 877 49.67 -6.05 -48.32
CA GLY A 877 50.47 -4.86 -48.57
C GLY A 877 49.67 -3.60 -48.27
N THR A 878 50.34 -2.56 -47.76
CA THR A 878 49.72 -1.27 -47.46
C THR A 878 50.42 -0.14 -48.21
N GLY A 879 49.76 1.01 -48.33
CA GLY A 879 50.28 2.16 -49.08
C GLY A 879 50.64 1.82 -50.52
N ASP A 880 51.88 2.10 -50.91
CA ASP A 880 52.41 1.86 -52.27
C ASP A 880 52.50 0.37 -52.65
N PHE A 881 52.30 -0.54 -51.70
CA PHE A 881 52.30 -1.98 -51.92
C PHE A 881 50.91 -2.62 -51.82
N ALA A 882 49.83 -1.84 -51.77
CA ALA A 882 48.46 -2.36 -51.65
C ALA A 882 48.00 -3.29 -52.79
N ALA A 883 48.64 -3.22 -53.96
CA ALA A 883 48.38 -4.12 -55.09
C ALA A 883 49.12 -5.47 -55.00
N TYR A 884 49.96 -5.64 -53.99
CA TYR A 884 50.73 -6.86 -53.75
C TYR A 884 50.05 -7.70 -52.68
N ARG A 885 50.09 -9.02 -52.84
CA ARG A 885 49.59 -9.94 -51.82
C ARG A 885 50.23 -11.31 -51.95
N TRP A 886 50.34 -11.99 -50.84
CA TRP A 886 50.43 -13.44 -50.85
C TRP A 886 49.01 -14.00 -51.02
N GLU A 887 48.85 -15.01 -51.86
CA GLU A 887 47.55 -15.62 -52.14
C GLU A 887 47.65 -17.14 -52.02
N PRO A 888 46.94 -17.76 -51.07
CA PRO A 888 46.81 -19.21 -51.01
C PRO A 888 46.13 -19.72 -52.29
N ALA A 889 46.72 -20.71 -52.94
CA ALA A 889 46.22 -21.26 -54.19
C ALA A 889 46.28 -22.78 -54.17
N VAL A 890 45.21 -23.44 -54.63
CA VAL A 890 45.20 -24.89 -54.87
C VAL A 890 46.21 -25.22 -55.96
N ASP A 891 47.13 -26.14 -55.67
CA ASP A 891 48.20 -26.57 -56.54
C ASP A 891 48.51 -28.05 -56.34
N GLN A 892 48.10 -28.91 -57.27
CA GLN A 892 48.27 -30.36 -57.13
C GLN A 892 49.73 -30.83 -57.15
N ALA A 893 50.69 -29.99 -57.55
CA ALA A 893 52.12 -30.32 -57.51
C ALA A 893 52.77 -30.08 -56.14
N ALA A 894 52.05 -29.39 -55.24
CA ALA A 894 52.48 -29.07 -53.88
C ALA A 894 52.25 -30.25 -52.92
N SER A 895 52.99 -30.33 -51.80
CA SER A 895 52.97 -31.50 -50.89
C SER A 895 51.62 -31.77 -50.22
N GLY A 896 50.80 -30.73 -50.05
CA GLY A 896 49.45 -30.80 -49.49
C GLY A 896 48.33 -30.46 -50.48
N GLY A 897 48.66 -30.23 -51.76
CA GLY A 897 47.71 -29.79 -52.77
C GLY A 897 47.40 -28.28 -52.77
N ALA A 898 48.10 -27.49 -51.97
CA ALA A 898 48.05 -26.03 -51.97
C ALA A 898 49.45 -25.43 -51.78
N ALA A 899 49.60 -24.17 -52.16
CA ALA A 899 50.82 -23.38 -51.99
C ALA A 899 50.44 -21.90 -51.86
N VAL A 900 51.35 -21.05 -51.39
CA VAL A 900 51.13 -19.61 -51.32
C VAL A 900 51.90 -18.91 -52.43
N ARG A 901 51.19 -18.12 -53.24
CA ARG A 901 51.73 -17.44 -54.42
C ARG A 901 51.86 -15.94 -54.19
N ALA A 902 52.99 -15.38 -54.59
CA ALA A 902 53.21 -13.94 -54.60
C ALA A 902 52.53 -13.32 -55.82
N GLU A 903 51.59 -12.41 -55.59
CA GLU A 903 50.97 -11.59 -56.62
C GLU A 903 51.42 -10.14 -56.50
N GLY A 904 51.64 -9.50 -57.65
CA GLY A 904 51.96 -8.08 -57.71
C GLY A 904 52.41 -7.64 -59.10
N PRO A 905 52.40 -6.32 -59.37
CA PRO A 905 52.67 -5.79 -60.69
C PRO A 905 54.15 -5.86 -61.11
N ALA A 906 55.10 -5.82 -60.15
CA ALA A 906 56.54 -5.81 -60.42
C ALA A 906 57.33 -6.13 -59.15
N ARG A 907 58.62 -6.41 -59.24
CA ARG A 907 59.50 -6.60 -58.08
C ARG A 907 59.47 -5.44 -57.05
N ILE A 908 59.53 -5.77 -55.76
CA ILE A 908 59.79 -4.85 -54.64
C ILE A 908 61.30 -4.79 -54.37
N GLU A 909 61.87 -3.59 -54.53
CA GLU A 909 63.29 -3.29 -54.26
C GLU A 909 63.47 -1.87 -53.69
N ARG A 910 62.50 -1.42 -52.89
CA ARG A 910 62.47 -0.08 -52.27
C ARG A 910 61.85 -0.12 -50.88
N GLU A 911 62.25 0.80 -50.01
CA GLU A 911 61.64 1.03 -48.70
C GLU A 911 60.26 1.73 -48.80
N PRO A 912 59.37 1.62 -47.79
CA PRO A 912 59.52 0.89 -46.53
C PRO A 912 58.94 -0.53 -46.61
N TYR A 913 59.65 -1.47 -47.24
CA TYR A 913 59.08 -2.79 -47.51
C TYR A 913 58.85 -3.58 -46.21
N ALA A 914 59.76 -3.44 -45.24
CA ALA A 914 59.75 -4.15 -43.96
C ALA A 914 58.47 -3.93 -43.13
N VAL A 915 57.71 -2.86 -43.38
CA VAL A 915 56.48 -2.53 -42.63
C VAL A 915 55.24 -2.41 -43.53
N SER A 916 55.40 -2.52 -44.85
CA SER A 916 54.31 -2.23 -45.79
C SER A 916 54.18 -3.24 -46.93
N ALA A 917 55.19 -4.06 -47.21
CA ALA A 917 55.07 -5.15 -48.17
C ALA A 917 54.24 -6.30 -47.56
N PRO A 918 53.57 -7.12 -48.39
CA PRO A 918 52.86 -8.28 -47.89
C PRO A 918 53.79 -9.25 -47.15
N GLU A 919 53.32 -9.76 -46.02
CA GLU A 919 54.09 -10.59 -45.09
C GLU A 919 53.31 -11.86 -44.76
N LEU A 920 54.01 -13.00 -44.82
CA LEU A 920 53.53 -14.29 -44.29
C LEU A 920 54.19 -14.55 -42.96
N ASP A 921 53.37 -14.75 -41.94
CA ASP A 921 53.82 -14.98 -40.57
C ASP A 921 53.57 -16.42 -40.13
N TYR A 922 54.60 -17.03 -39.57
CA TYR A 922 54.54 -18.34 -38.96
C TYR A 922 55.04 -18.23 -37.52
N ARG A 923 54.20 -18.65 -36.57
CA ARG A 923 54.61 -18.78 -35.18
C ARG A 923 55.26 -20.14 -34.99
N VAL A 924 56.48 -20.14 -34.47
CA VAL A 924 57.27 -21.36 -34.24
C VAL A 924 57.73 -21.40 -32.78
N GLU A 925 57.92 -22.59 -32.23
CA GLU A 925 58.49 -22.79 -30.90
C GLU A 925 59.79 -23.58 -31.04
N ILE A 926 60.90 -22.93 -30.69
CA ILE A 926 62.26 -23.43 -30.92
C ILE A 926 62.93 -23.70 -29.58
N GLU A 927 63.28 -24.95 -29.30
CA GLU A 927 63.98 -25.33 -28.06
C GLU A 927 65.51 -25.19 -28.15
N TRP A 928 66.03 -24.73 -29.29
CA TRP A 928 67.46 -24.70 -29.57
C TRP A 928 68.12 -23.36 -29.14
N PRO A 929 69.43 -23.34 -28.80
CA PRO A 929 70.16 -22.11 -28.44
C PRO A 929 70.05 -20.98 -29.49
N PRO A 930 70.30 -19.71 -29.15
CA PRO A 930 70.23 -18.63 -30.14
C PRO A 930 71.32 -18.78 -31.22
N GLY A 931 71.03 -18.29 -32.43
CA GLY A 931 71.99 -18.33 -33.55
C GLY A 931 71.37 -18.65 -34.91
N PRO A 932 72.20 -18.75 -35.96
CA PRO A 932 71.75 -19.04 -37.31
C PRO A 932 71.17 -20.46 -37.41
N ARG A 933 70.02 -20.57 -38.08
CA ARG A 933 69.30 -21.81 -38.38
C ARG A 933 69.11 -21.95 -39.88
N THR A 934 69.18 -23.17 -40.37
CA THR A 934 68.92 -23.45 -41.79
C THR A 934 67.41 -23.49 -41.98
N LEU A 935 66.90 -22.64 -42.87
CA LEU A 935 65.52 -22.68 -43.34
C LEU A 935 65.52 -23.22 -44.77
N TRP A 936 64.87 -24.35 -44.99
CA TRP A 936 64.61 -24.88 -46.31
C TRP A 936 63.23 -24.40 -46.78
N LEU A 937 63.18 -23.80 -47.96
CA LEU A 937 61.93 -23.45 -48.63
C LEU A 937 61.78 -24.35 -49.86
N ARG A 938 60.62 -25.01 -49.99
CA ARG A 938 60.21 -25.69 -51.22
C ARG A 938 59.47 -24.68 -52.07
N VAL A 939 60.10 -24.24 -53.14
CA VAL A 939 59.64 -23.10 -53.94
C VAL A 939 59.56 -23.44 -55.41
N ARG A 940 58.72 -22.67 -56.12
CA ARG A 940 58.66 -22.66 -57.57
C ARG A 940 58.75 -21.21 -58.07
N THR A 941 59.71 -20.97 -58.96
CA THR A 941 60.13 -19.62 -59.36
C THR A 941 59.94 -19.33 -60.86
N GLY A 942 59.62 -20.37 -61.65
CA GLY A 942 59.52 -20.30 -63.11
C GLY A 942 60.89 -20.30 -63.79
N ALA A 943 60.96 -19.69 -64.99
CA ALA A 943 62.17 -19.67 -65.82
C ALA A 943 63.28 -18.71 -65.32
N ALA A 944 63.01 -17.91 -64.29
CA ALA A 944 63.94 -16.92 -63.74
C ALA A 944 64.08 -17.08 -62.22
N ALA A 945 65.23 -16.68 -61.67
CA ALA A 945 65.42 -16.62 -60.24
C ALA A 945 64.49 -15.56 -59.61
N ARG A 946 63.99 -15.83 -58.42
CA ARG A 946 63.07 -14.97 -57.65
C ARG A 946 63.65 -14.64 -56.29
N ARG A 947 63.10 -13.63 -55.65
CA ARG A 947 63.55 -13.16 -54.34
C ARG A 947 62.40 -13.14 -53.34
N CYS A 948 62.73 -13.39 -52.08
CA CYS A 948 61.90 -13.07 -50.93
C CYS A 948 62.80 -12.57 -49.80
N TYR A 949 62.21 -11.84 -48.86
CA TYR A 949 62.89 -11.45 -47.63
C TYR A 949 62.42 -12.36 -46.52
N ILE A 950 63.37 -12.98 -45.82
CA ILE A 950 63.09 -13.87 -44.70
C ILE A 950 63.70 -13.26 -43.45
N GLY A 951 62.91 -13.16 -42.40
CA GLY A 951 63.31 -12.65 -41.10
C GLY A 951 62.67 -13.46 -39.99
N ALA A 952 63.12 -13.19 -38.77
CA ALA A 952 62.59 -13.81 -37.58
C ALA A 952 62.48 -12.78 -36.45
N ASP A 953 61.74 -13.14 -35.41
CA ASP A 953 61.54 -12.34 -34.21
C ASP A 953 60.96 -10.94 -34.52
N GLY A 954 60.16 -10.82 -35.59
CA GLY A 954 59.55 -9.58 -36.06
C GLY A 954 60.51 -8.60 -36.74
N GLU A 955 61.73 -9.04 -37.09
CA GLU A 955 62.72 -8.20 -37.77
C GLU A 955 62.91 -8.61 -39.23
N ALA A 956 62.57 -7.71 -40.14
CA ALA A 956 62.89 -7.84 -41.55
C ALA A 956 64.41 -7.67 -41.79
N PRO A 957 64.99 -8.40 -42.76
CA PRO A 957 66.38 -8.19 -43.16
C PRO A 957 66.60 -6.80 -43.79
N PRO A 958 67.85 -6.35 -44.01
CA PRO A 958 68.11 -5.18 -44.85
C PRO A 958 67.62 -5.35 -46.29
N LEU A 959 67.15 -4.27 -46.93
CA LEU A 959 66.63 -4.27 -48.31
C LEU A 959 67.60 -4.89 -49.35
N ASP A 960 68.90 -4.76 -49.13
CA ASP A 960 69.97 -5.28 -49.98
C ASP A 960 70.37 -6.75 -49.70
N ALA A 961 69.72 -7.41 -48.74
CA ALA A 961 69.97 -8.80 -48.36
C ALA A 961 68.78 -9.76 -48.58
N PRO A 962 68.14 -9.79 -49.77
CA PRO A 962 67.08 -10.78 -50.05
C PRO A 962 67.63 -12.20 -50.20
N VAL A 963 66.80 -13.19 -49.88
CA VAL A 963 67.05 -14.59 -50.24
C VAL A 963 66.83 -14.76 -51.73
N THR A 964 67.86 -15.17 -52.46
CA THR A 964 67.79 -15.38 -53.92
C THR A 964 67.52 -16.85 -54.23
N LEU A 965 66.33 -17.13 -54.75
CA LEU A 965 65.83 -18.46 -55.09
C LEU A 965 66.09 -18.75 -56.58
N PRO A 966 66.84 -19.80 -56.94
CA PRO A 966 67.15 -20.15 -58.33
C PRO A 966 65.91 -20.44 -59.18
N ALA A 967 66.05 -20.37 -60.51
CA ALA A 967 65.00 -20.77 -61.46
C ALA A 967 64.73 -22.28 -61.36
N THR A 968 63.48 -22.68 -61.13
CA THR A 968 63.06 -24.09 -61.00
C THR A 968 62.18 -24.59 -62.15
N GLY A 969 61.77 -23.71 -63.07
CA GLY A 969 60.78 -24.05 -64.09
C GLY A 969 59.39 -24.28 -63.47
N ASP A 970 58.70 -25.32 -63.94
CA ASP A 970 57.34 -25.66 -63.51
C ASP A 970 57.30 -26.61 -62.31
N GLU A 971 58.45 -27.03 -61.78
CA GLU A 971 58.56 -27.94 -60.64
C GLU A 971 58.92 -27.21 -59.33
N PHE A 972 58.50 -27.78 -58.20
CA PHE A 972 58.90 -27.34 -56.86
C PHE A 972 60.26 -27.94 -56.49
N ALA A 973 61.20 -27.09 -56.08
CA ALA A 973 62.53 -27.50 -55.63
C ALA A 973 62.89 -26.92 -54.27
N TRP A 974 63.74 -27.63 -53.52
CA TRP A 974 64.24 -27.21 -52.21
C TRP A 974 65.39 -26.22 -52.34
N HIS A 975 65.31 -25.13 -51.58
CA HIS A 975 66.38 -24.14 -51.44
C HIS A 975 66.64 -23.83 -49.98
N ALA A 976 67.91 -23.85 -49.56
CA ALA A 976 68.31 -23.53 -48.21
C ALA A 976 68.71 -22.06 -48.09
N THR A 977 68.26 -21.42 -47.01
CA THR A 977 68.73 -20.12 -46.55
C THR A 977 69.03 -20.18 -45.05
N THR A 978 69.53 -19.08 -44.49
CA THR A 978 69.78 -18.95 -43.06
C THR A 978 68.91 -17.87 -42.47
N VAL A 979 68.29 -18.16 -41.33
CA VAL A 979 67.54 -17.20 -40.51
C VAL A 979 68.11 -17.21 -39.09
N VAL A 980 68.17 -16.07 -38.42
CA VAL A 980 68.78 -15.94 -37.09
C VAL A 980 67.69 -15.73 -36.05
N PHE A 981 67.63 -16.62 -35.07
CA PHE A 981 66.77 -16.47 -33.89
C PHE A 981 67.58 -15.96 -32.71
N LYS A 982 67.04 -14.97 -32.00
CA LYS A 982 67.76 -14.26 -30.92
C LYS A 982 67.72 -14.98 -29.57
N ALA A 983 66.75 -15.87 -29.38
CA ALA A 983 66.58 -16.65 -28.15
C ALA A 983 65.87 -17.99 -28.42
N PRO A 984 66.06 -19.02 -27.57
CA PRO A 984 65.14 -20.16 -27.51
C PRO A 984 63.76 -19.71 -27.03
N GLY A 985 62.73 -20.42 -27.47
CA GLY A 985 61.33 -20.20 -27.11
C GLY A 985 60.45 -19.93 -28.33
N ARG A 986 59.31 -19.27 -28.08
CA ARG A 986 58.34 -18.87 -29.11
C ARG A 986 58.90 -17.71 -29.93
N ALA A 987 58.88 -17.85 -31.24
CA ALA A 987 59.40 -16.89 -32.20
C ALA A 987 58.44 -16.71 -33.38
N LEU A 988 58.60 -15.60 -34.09
CA LEU A 988 57.93 -15.34 -35.36
C LEU A 988 58.93 -15.61 -36.49
N LEU A 989 58.52 -16.35 -37.51
CA LEU A 989 59.22 -16.45 -38.79
C LEU A 989 58.37 -15.75 -39.84
N SER A 990 58.96 -14.79 -40.54
CA SER A 990 58.23 -13.93 -41.46
C SER A 990 58.86 -13.97 -42.85
N ALA A 991 58.00 -14.02 -43.88
CA ALA A 991 58.41 -13.96 -45.27
C ALA A 991 57.72 -12.78 -45.98
N TRP A 992 58.48 -11.71 -46.26
CA TRP A 992 57.99 -10.58 -47.03
C TRP A 992 58.16 -10.84 -48.53
N LEU A 993 57.14 -10.44 -49.29
CA LEU A 993 57.13 -10.51 -50.74
C LEU A 993 58.22 -9.61 -51.32
N ALA A 994 59.06 -10.14 -52.21
CA ALA A 994 60.00 -9.33 -53.00
C ALA A 994 59.73 -9.47 -54.50
N ASP A 995 59.67 -10.69 -55.03
CA ASP A 995 59.30 -10.93 -56.42
C ASP A 995 57.87 -11.53 -56.54
N PRO A 996 57.02 -11.02 -57.45
CA PRO A 996 55.78 -11.71 -57.82
C PRO A 996 56.08 -13.05 -58.51
N ASP A 997 55.05 -13.87 -58.75
CA ASP A 997 55.10 -15.23 -59.33
C ASP A 997 55.98 -16.26 -58.57
N LEU A 998 56.44 -15.93 -57.36
CA LEU A 998 57.05 -16.90 -56.45
C LEU A 998 55.94 -17.73 -55.80
N ALA A 999 56.01 -19.05 -55.92
CA ALA A 999 55.18 -19.96 -55.12
C ALA A 999 56.02 -20.62 -54.04
N ILE A 1000 55.55 -20.58 -52.79
CA ILE A 1000 56.13 -21.31 -51.65
C ILE A 1000 55.13 -22.40 -51.26
N ASP A 1001 55.60 -23.64 -51.18
CA ASP A 1001 54.79 -24.82 -50.83
C ASP A 1001 55.05 -25.25 -49.38
N LYS A 1002 56.32 -25.45 -49.01
CA LYS A 1002 56.68 -25.95 -47.68
C LYS A 1002 57.90 -25.27 -47.11
N LEU A 1003 57.94 -25.14 -45.79
CA LEU A 1003 59.08 -24.66 -45.04
C LEU A 1003 59.55 -25.71 -44.02
N VAL A 1004 60.87 -25.93 -43.97
CA VAL A 1004 61.52 -26.78 -42.96
C VAL A 1004 62.63 -26.00 -42.29
N LEU A 1005 62.41 -25.60 -41.04
CA LEU A 1005 63.43 -25.00 -40.20
C LEU A 1005 64.19 -26.10 -39.46
N THR A 1006 65.53 -26.06 -39.45
CA THR A 1006 66.34 -27.10 -38.81
C THR A 1006 67.55 -26.57 -38.04
N ALA A 1007 67.84 -27.22 -36.92
CA ALA A 1007 69.08 -27.05 -36.15
C ALA A 1007 70.20 -28.02 -36.55
N ASP A 1008 69.89 -29.04 -37.36
CA ASP A 1008 70.90 -29.98 -37.86
C ASP A 1008 71.55 -29.42 -39.14
N PRO A 1009 72.83 -29.02 -39.11
CA PRO A 1009 73.52 -28.49 -40.29
C PRO A 1009 73.70 -29.53 -41.41
N GLY A 1010 73.51 -30.83 -41.13
CA GLY A 1010 73.55 -31.91 -42.12
C GLY A 1010 72.20 -32.25 -42.75
N PHE A 1011 71.10 -31.66 -42.29
CA PHE A 1011 69.76 -32.01 -42.76
C PHE A 1011 69.50 -31.48 -44.18
N THR A 1012 69.09 -32.37 -45.08
CA THR A 1012 68.68 -32.06 -46.46
C THR A 1012 67.33 -32.73 -46.75
N PRO A 1013 66.25 -31.98 -47.04
CA PRO A 1013 64.97 -32.55 -47.40
C PRO A 1013 65.04 -33.32 -48.72
N ALA A 1014 64.30 -34.44 -48.84
CA ALA A 1014 64.17 -35.21 -50.07
C ALA A 1014 62.70 -35.29 -50.51
N GLY A 1015 62.46 -35.33 -51.83
CA GLY A 1015 61.10 -35.37 -52.40
C GLY A 1015 60.24 -34.19 -51.95
N ALA A 1016 59.04 -34.49 -51.45
CA ALA A 1016 58.11 -33.53 -50.86
C ALA A 1016 58.50 -33.04 -49.44
N GLY A 1017 59.60 -33.55 -48.88
CA GLY A 1017 60.02 -33.27 -47.50
C GLY A 1017 59.18 -34.02 -46.45
N PRO A 1018 59.47 -33.80 -45.16
CA PRO A 1018 58.69 -34.39 -44.06
C PRO A 1018 57.22 -33.91 -44.08
N PRO A 1019 56.30 -34.68 -43.48
CA PRO A 1019 54.95 -34.18 -43.22
C PRO A 1019 55.00 -32.95 -42.31
N GLU A 1020 54.03 -32.06 -42.49
CA GLU A 1020 53.80 -30.94 -41.57
C GLU A 1020 53.62 -31.46 -40.14
N GLN A 1021 54.17 -30.70 -39.20
CA GLN A 1021 53.94 -30.95 -37.79
C GLN A 1021 52.63 -30.30 -37.35
N PRO A 1022 51.83 -30.95 -36.51
CA PRO A 1022 50.60 -30.36 -36.01
C PRO A 1022 50.94 -29.10 -35.19
N ALA A 1023 50.27 -27.99 -35.50
CA ALA A 1023 50.40 -26.77 -34.71
C ALA A 1023 49.88 -27.03 -33.29
N ARG A 1024 50.64 -26.59 -32.28
CA ARG A 1024 50.24 -26.61 -30.87
C ARG A 1024 49.65 -25.27 -30.50
N CYS A 1025 48.35 -25.27 -30.26
CA CYS A 1025 47.64 -24.16 -29.64
C CYS A 1025 47.72 -24.30 -28.11
N GLY A 1026 47.49 -23.21 -27.37
CA GLY A 1026 47.52 -23.25 -25.89
C GLY A 1026 46.69 -24.40 -25.30
N LEU A 1027 47.09 -24.85 -24.10
CA LEU A 1027 46.46 -25.93 -23.35
C LEU A 1027 44.91 -25.82 -23.34
N ASN A 1028 44.21 -26.91 -23.68
CA ASN A 1028 42.75 -27.11 -23.71
C ASN A 1028 41.95 -26.84 -25.00
N VAL A 1029 42.57 -26.70 -26.19
CA VAL A 1029 41.79 -26.64 -27.46
C VAL A 1029 41.88 -27.91 -28.30
N PHE A 1030 40.77 -28.28 -28.92
CA PHE A 1030 40.63 -29.50 -29.72
C PHE A 1030 39.62 -29.33 -30.88
N VAL A 1031 39.57 -30.30 -31.80
CA VAL A 1031 38.49 -30.42 -32.79
C VAL A 1031 37.61 -31.60 -32.39
N ARG A 1032 36.31 -31.34 -32.18
CA ARG A 1032 35.34 -32.36 -31.79
C ARG A 1032 35.17 -33.39 -32.90
N GLY A 1033 35.28 -34.65 -32.51
CA GLY A 1033 35.28 -35.80 -33.41
C GLY A 1033 36.66 -36.23 -33.94
N ASP A 1034 37.72 -35.43 -33.80
CA ASP A 1034 39.12 -35.81 -34.14
C ASP A 1034 39.69 -36.69 -33.02
N ALA A 1035 39.20 -37.93 -32.94
CA ALA A 1035 39.53 -38.88 -31.87
C ALA A 1035 41.00 -39.33 -31.88
N ASN A 1036 41.68 -39.23 -33.03
CA ASN A 1036 43.06 -39.68 -33.20
C ASN A 1036 44.11 -38.54 -33.06
N ARG A 1037 43.68 -37.27 -33.01
CA ARG A 1037 44.49 -36.04 -32.90
C ARG A 1037 45.44 -35.79 -34.07
N ASP A 1038 45.06 -36.20 -35.28
CA ASP A 1038 45.82 -35.88 -36.48
C ASP A 1038 45.45 -34.52 -37.09
N GLY A 1039 44.48 -33.81 -36.49
CA GLY A 1039 44.02 -32.50 -36.89
C GLY A 1039 42.96 -32.53 -37.98
N ARG A 1040 42.49 -33.72 -38.38
CA ARG A 1040 41.42 -33.90 -39.37
C ARG A 1040 40.30 -34.72 -38.76
N LEU A 1041 39.07 -34.42 -39.17
CA LEU A 1041 37.92 -35.28 -38.90
C LEU A 1041 37.70 -36.16 -40.12
N ASP A 1042 38.04 -37.45 -40.03
CA ASP A 1042 37.86 -38.42 -41.10
C ASP A 1042 37.46 -39.84 -40.60
N ILE A 1043 37.54 -40.83 -41.49
CA ILE A 1043 37.11 -42.20 -41.17
C ILE A 1043 38.02 -42.87 -40.12
N ALA A 1044 39.28 -42.44 -40.01
CA ALA A 1044 40.22 -42.94 -39.04
C ALA A 1044 39.78 -42.61 -37.61
N ASP A 1045 39.06 -41.51 -37.40
CA ASP A 1045 38.49 -41.15 -36.10
C ASP A 1045 37.35 -42.06 -35.69
N ALA A 1046 36.40 -42.31 -36.60
CA ALA A 1046 35.33 -43.28 -36.34
C ALA A 1046 35.90 -44.68 -36.03
N ILE A 1047 36.98 -45.08 -36.71
CA ILE A 1047 37.70 -46.34 -36.43
C ILE A 1047 38.39 -46.28 -35.05
N ALA A 1048 39.00 -45.15 -34.69
CA ALA A 1048 39.64 -44.97 -33.39
C ALA A 1048 38.64 -45.11 -32.24
N ILE A 1049 37.48 -44.46 -32.35
CA ILE A 1049 36.39 -44.56 -31.36
C ILE A 1049 35.86 -45.99 -31.27
N LEU A 1050 35.59 -46.66 -32.41
CA LEU A 1050 35.13 -48.06 -32.41
C LEU A 1050 36.17 -49.02 -31.81
N SER A 1051 37.45 -48.78 -32.08
CA SER A 1051 38.55 -49.61 -31.56
C SER A 1051 38.70 -49.44 -30.04
N TYR A 1052 38.50 -48.23 -29.53
CA TYR A 1052 38.44 -47.95 -28.10
C TYR A 1052 37.27 -48.68 -27.41
N LEU A 1053 36.07 -48.59 -27.99
CA LEU A 1053 34.85 -49.18 -27.42
C LEU A 1053 34.86 -50.72 -27.40
N PHE A 1054 35.45 -51.38 -28.42
CA PHE A 1054 35.29 -52.84 -28.59
C PHE A 1054 36.58 -53.67 -28.51
N SER A 1055 37.76 -53.06 -28.57
CA SER A 1055 39.02 -53.81 -28.72
C SER A 1055 40.10 -53.52 -27.65
N GLN A 1056 39.77 -52.82 -26.57
CA GLN A 1056 40.70 -52.47 -25.46
C GLN A 1056 42.02 -51.80 -25.93
N SER A 1057 41.99 -51.09 -27.07
CA SER A 1057 43.13 -50.31 -27.54
C SER A 1057 43.27 -49.02 -26.72
N PRO A 1058 44.47 -48.62 -26.26
CA PRO A 1058 44.62 -47.57 -25.25
C PRO A 1058 44.49 -46.12 -25.76
N THR A 1059 43.99 -45.86 -26.96
CA THR A 1059 44.12 -44.52 -27.56
C THR A 1059 42.82 -44.00 -28.15
N VAL A 1060 42.03 -43.36 -27.29
CA VAL A 1060 41.48 -42.05 -27.61
C VAL A 1060 42.29 -41.05 -26.79
N ALA A 1061 42.73 -39.97 -27.40
CA ALA A 1061 43.68 -39.07 -26.75
C ALA A 1061 43.05 -38.23 -25.61
N CYS A 1062 41.75 -37.94 -25.67
CA CYS A 1062 40.88 -37.61 -24.52
C CYS A 1062 39.42 -37.89 -24.87
N GLY A 1063 38.54 -37.90 -23.85
CA GLY A 1063 37.10 -38.13 -24.05
C GLY A 1063 36.43 -37.08 -24.93
N ASP A 1064 36.72 -35.79 -24.75
CA ASP A 1064 36.06 -34.68 -25.45
C ASP A 1064 36.28 -34.74 -26.97
N HIS A 1065 37.46 -35.22 -27.41
CA HIS A 1065 37.72 -35.45 -28.84
C HIS A 1065 36.83 -36.54 -29.45
N ALA A 1066 36.45 -37.56 -28.68
CA ALA A 1066 35.71 -38.71 -29.18
C ALA A 1066 34.22 -38.70 -28.87
N ASP A 1067 33.78 -37.87 -27.92
CA ASP A 1067 32.38 -37.53 -27.73
C ASP A 1067 31.94 -36.59 -28.86
N ALA A 1068 31.69 -37.20 -30.02
CA ALA A 1068 31.50 -36.50 -31.29
C ALA A 1068 30.12 -35.84 -31.38
N ASN A 1069 29.15 -36.32 -30.61
CA ASN A 1069 27.80 -35.74 -30.54
C ASN A 1069 27.58 -34.86 -29.30
N ASP A 1070 28.60 -34.73 -28.43
CA ASP A 1070 28.61 -33.88 -27.23
C ASP A 1070 27.50 -34.23 -26.24
N ASP A 1071 27.21 -35.53 -26.09
CA ASP A 1071 26.15 -36.04 -25.21
C ASP A 1071 26.63 -36.42 -23.80
N GLY A 1072 27.93 -36.27 -23.55
CA GLY A 1072 28.60 -36.58 -22.29
C GLY A 1072 28.82 -38.07 -22.08
N SER A 1073 28.66 -38.90 -23.11
CA SER A 1073 28.81 -40.36 -23.06
C SER A 1073 29.51 -40.92 -24.28
N LEU A 1074 30.79 -41.25 -24.16
CA LEU A 1074 31.51 -41.94 -25.22
C LEU A 1074 30.97 -43.37 -25.49
N ASN A 1075 30.21 -43.55 -26.56
CA ASN A 1075 29.50 -44.79 -26.89
C ASN A 1075 29.40 -45.02 -28.42
N ILE A 1076 28.62 -46.03 -28.87
CA ILE A 1076 28.49 -46.35 -30.30
C ILE A 1076 27.83 -45.22 -31.12
N GLY A 1077 27.13 -44.30 -30.46
CA GLY A 1077 26.54 -43.10 -31.06
C GLY A 1077 27.58 -42.17 -31.69
N ASP A 1078 28.75 -42.01 -31.07
CA ASP A 1078 29.81 -41.12 -31.54
C ASP A 1078 30.40 -41.49 -32.91
N PRO A 1079 30.89 -42.73 -33.14
CA PRO A 1079 31.41 -43.09 -34.46
C PRO A 1079 30.29 -43.11 -35.50
N ILE A 1080 29.03 -43.37 -35.11
CA ILE A 1080 27.88 -43.22 -36.02
C ILE A 1080 27.70 -41.76 -36.40
N TYR A 1081 27.79 -40.82 -35.45
CA TYR A 1081 27.67 -39.39 -35.68
C TYR A 1081 28.76 -38.89 -36.64
N VAL A 1082 30.02 -39.26 -36.41
CA VAL A 1082 31.15 -38.96 -37.31
C VAL A 1082 30.89 -39.49 -38.72
N LEU A 1083 30.50 -40.75 -38.87
CA LEU A 1083 30.23 -41.35 -40.19
C LEU A 1083 29.01 -40.73 -40.88
N GLN A 1084 27.99 -40.32 -40.14
CA GLN A 1084 26.82 -39.62 -40.68
C GLN A 1084 27.20 -38.24 -41.22
N HIS A 1085 28.01 -37.48 -40.48
CA HIS A 1085 28.54 -36.21 -40.95
C HIS A 1085 29.39 -36.40 -42.22
N LEU A 1086 30.31 -37.35 -42.23
CA LEU A 1086 31.23 -37.59 -43.35
C LEU A 1086 30.54 -38.10 -44.63
N PHE A 1087 29.54 -38.98 -44.51
CA PHE A 1087 29.01 -39.72 -45.68
C PHE A 1087 27.51 -39.54 -45.94
N ALA A 1088 26.73 -39.06 -44.96
CA ALA A 1088 25.27 -39.02 -45.05
C ALA A 1088 24.66 -37.61 -44.95
N ARG A 1089 25.48 -36.54 -45.02
CA ARG A 1089 25.06 -35.15 -44.77
C ARG A 1089 24.35 -34.99 -43.42
N GLY A 1090 24.83 -35.72 -42.42
CA GLY A 1090 24.42 -35.52 -41.03
C GLY A 1090 24.83 -34.13 -40.51
N PRO A 1091 24.33 -33.74 -39.33
CA PRO A 1091 24.77 -32.51 -38.68
C PRO A 1091 26.28 -32.56 -38.40
N ALA A 1092 26.94 -31.41 -38.52
CA ALA A 1092 28.35 -31.28 -38.13
C ALA A 1092 28.50 -31.49 -36.62
N PRO A 1093 29.64 -32.02 -36.14
CA PRO A 1093 29.92 -32.09 -34.71
C PRO A 1093 29.66 -30.75 -34.03
N PRO A 1094 29.08 -30.74 -32.82
CA PRO A 1094 28.99 -29.55 -32.00
C PRO A 1094 30.36 -28.89 -31.83
N ARG A 1095 30.38 -27.59 -31.52
CA ARG A 1095 31.65 -26.88 -31.33
C ARG A 1095 32.48 -27.56 -30.23
N PRO A 1096 33.82 -27.61 -30.36
CA PRO A 1096 34.65 -26.96 -31.37
C PRO A 1096 34.82 -27.76 -32.69
N TYR A 1097 34.23 -27.29 -33.80
CA TYR A 1097 34.40 -27.82 -35.18
C TYR A 1097 34.01 -26.73 -36.20
N PRO A 1098 34.67 -26.58 -37.37
CA PRO A 1098 35.81 -27.36 -37.88
C PRO A 1098 37.19 -26.90 -37.42
N ALA A 1099 37.27 -25.76 -36.71
CA ALA A 1099 38.52 -25.23 -36.18
C ALA A 1099 38.75 -25.69 -34.73
N PRO A 1100 40.02 -25.84 -34.29
CA PRO A 1100 40.32 -26.09 -32.88
C PRO A 1100 39.75 -25.00 -31.98
N GLY A 1101 39.10 -25.40 -30.90
CA GLY A 1101 38.50 -24.48 -29.94
C GLY A 1101 38.39 -25.11 -28.56
N LEU A 1102 37.90 -24.35 -27.59
CA LEU A 1102 37.66 -24.86 -26.24
C LEU A 1102 36.36 -25.67 -26.21
N ASP A 1103 36.26 -26.55 -25.22
CA ASP A 1103 34.97 -27.16 -24.92
C ASP A 1103 33.98 -26.12 -24.42
N ALA A 1104 32.82 -26.02 -25.07
CA ALA A 1104 31.75 -25.10 -24.70
C ALA A 1104 30.82 -25.67 -23.62
N THR A 1105 30.97 -26.95 -23.25
CA THR A 1105 30.15 -27.66 -22.25
C THR A 1105 31.02 -28.15 -21.08
N PRO A 1106 31.33 -27.29 -20.08
CA PRO A 1106 32.30 -27.61 -19.02
C PRO A 1106 31.82 -28.66 -17.99
N SER A 1107 30.71 -29.35 -18.25
CA SER A 1107 29.95 -30.13 -17.28
C SER A 1107 29.91 -31.64 -17.55
N ASP A 1108 30.51 -32.13 -18.63
CA ASP A 1108 30.66 -33.56 -18.84
C ASP A 1108 31.87 -34.12 -18.06
N ALA A 1109 31.91 -35.43 -17.86
CA ALA A 1109 32.93 -36.09 -17.05
C ALA A 1109 34.27 -36.24 -17.78
N PHE A 1110 34.32 -35.83 -19.04
CA PHE A 1110 35.49 -35.91 -19.88
C PHE A 1110 36.29 -34.61 -19.77
N THR A 1111 37.61 -34.75 -19.79
CA THR A 1111 38.52 -33.61 -19.85
C THR A 1111 39.71 -34.02 -20.69
N CYS A 1112 40.29 -33.08 -21.43
CA CYS A 1112 41.54 -33.33 -22.15
C CYS A 1112 42.82 -33.12 -21.35
N GLY A 1113 42.71 -32.85 -20.04
CA GLY A 1113 43.78 -32.89 -19.05
C GLY A 1113 45.12 -32.32 -19.51
N ASP A 1114 45.28 -31.01 -19.48
CA ASP A 1114 46.51 -30.28 -19.07
C ASP A 1114 46.24 -28.75 -19.02
#